data_AF-A0A949Z6I3-F1
#
_entry.id   AF-A0A949Z6I3-F1
#
_cell.length_a   1.000
_cell.length_b   1.000
_cell.length_c   1.000
_cell.angle_alpha   90.00
_cell.angle_beta   90.00
_cell.angle_gamma   90.00
#
_symmetry.space_group_name_H-M   'P 1'
#
loop_
_entity.id
_entity.type
_entity.pdbx_description
1 polymer ?
#
loop_
_entity_poly.entity_id
_entity_poly.type
_entity_poly.pdbx_seq_one_letter_code
_entity_poly.pdbx_strand_id
1 'polypeptide(L)'
;MESLVAIVPDPVESSFGDVFDALIESLQRGAEAAGFVLGPFDLAWSKELVRGDQGSQNEAAPSSADGISSRRPSVLLFRDRASVPGKSHLLVMFLVGETPRSGVEMTALTVALDQAANLPRLLNELLSPRGGSAKSSQSFPEIRIMGPTFSGSASSLEFGLRDWIGARRSQSVPIPRVTVISGSATAIDKAHFLSGLDASFCATTVPVPSAQAALLKWLNLSAEDEVAVLSEGDTVYGSQLLSHHSPARPKSSPQPTERNPPTAAPKLLQFAFPLHIADLERAAKESEQNAAGNAISNPGPSLGNRSLPLAAAQQSRATGDVIPLFSSAQTNSTEVALLELLKTIHDRRIAYTIIGATDVHDIDYLAKQLQDCCAESRIITLNSDQLYLHSEVNPDLAGAIVASTYPLIGQNQRWTGASSPFSSQTYEFSSGTAEGVFNATVALLGKPERMVEYGMPFSADTKASDSQKPGLWLTVVGRGDVWPLDVLKVDDSEGYLCPKMTGGSTDLGFPPSRVFEFFFVAASVVCIVAWLLMGVMLFPSPDQTEGVLAGVRNDLPISIQVYFGESVFKTNRRARRAYLFILAGGLLVTYAILVWYYLPVFSGFRAIPDSWSRVRFASIIGIGIISTWCGSAVAGATFWLLRQPARRLSVPTKIVLIYGTLVFVVISAVEFLSARLTGAKAVFLFLRTGTLGDGVSPLVPLLWVATAGLLMLMCTLRRLNLSELRSVGAVFLNFGTDSFKVVEEFEVKVRNQLSAPLPGGMYLAPIFLVIVAAYCYAHWAVLFASFDGGLFAAAFLILSLLVYTVIGTVLLRLIITWLAIRGLLRNLYWHPSRRFYATLHEGMPGGEDSVIDMLSADPAIIALEVSLEQARVLGRYAPSQTAVPAIGGNNVAVRLATNSHLIGRLTRRAEKSQERALLTNSQGKWRESTRHRGIAEKLLARLSQKIAEIFEPVWDLDEEQPWSESGLPDGSVMVAGGTYIAARVADYLRQVLPQVSLFAFAATAGVLMMLFAVSSYPFPAQGRLVLFNWVFVFFTVGTCAFVYFSMNRDHVLSLLSGTTPGKISWNGTFLLQMFTHGVLPILAVLGAAFPTKFGLMARWIENLFGA
;
A
#
# COMPACT_ATOMS: atom_id res chain seq x y z
N MET A 1 56.35 -7.96 -6.85
CA MET A 1 55.64 -7.49 -5.65
C MET A 1 54.97 -6.18 -5.95
N GLU A 2 53.86 -5.91 -5.28
CA GLU A 2 53.06 -4.71 -5.43
C GLU A 2 52.82 -4.08 -4.05
N SER A 3 52.67 -2.75 -4.03
CA SER A 3 52.36 -1.98 -2.83
C SER A 3 51.14 -1.09 -3.07
N LEU A 4 50.25 -1.02 -2.08
CA LEU A 4 49.07 -0.17 -2.08
C LEU A 4 48.99 0.56 -0.75
N VAL A 5 48.78 1.88 -0.77
CA VAL A 5 48.47 2.66 0.43
C VAL A 5 46.96 2.87 0.45
N ALA A 6 46.28 2.50 1.52
CA ALA A 6 44.85 2.66 1.70
C ALA A 6 44.61 3.61 2.88
N ILE A 7 43.88 4.68 2.63
CA ILE A 7 43.47 5.65 3.64
C ILE A 7 42.09 5.21 4.13
N VAL A 8 41.94 5.00 5.43
CA VAL A 8 40.73 4.47 6.07
C VAL A 8 40.39 5.30 7.31
N PRO A 9 39.09 5.41 7.70
CA PRO A 9 38.69 6.09 8.93
C PRO A 9 39.43 5.53 10.14
N ASP A 10 39.89 6.40 11.05
CA ASP A 10 40.50 5.94 12.30
C ASP A 10 39.43 5.34 13.24
N PRO A 11 39.48 4.03 13.57
CA PRO A 11 38.43 3.37 14.34
C PRO A 11 38.35 3.86 15.80
N VAL A 12 39.37 4.55 16.31
CA VAL A 12 39.44 5.07 17.68
C VAL A 12 39.11 6.55 17.72
N GLU A 13 39.73 7.35 16.85
CA GLU A 13 39.58 8.80 16.86
C GLU A 13 38.33 9.30 16.11
N SER A 14 37.91 8.62 15.03
CA SER A 14 36.93 9.16 14.09
C SER A 14 35.47 8.82 14.37
N SER A 15 35.16 8.05 15.42
CA SER A 15 33.79 7.54 15.72
C SER A 15 33.11 6.69 14.62
N PHE A 16 33.75 6.48 13.47
CA PHE A 16 33.23 5.73 12.31
C PHE A 16 33.78 4.30 12.28
N GLY A 17 33.70 3.58 13.40
CA GLY A 17 34.23 2.22 13.53
C GLY A 17 33.51 1.19 12.65
N ASP A 18 32.20 1.35 12.49
CA ASP A 18 31.36 0.59 11.58
C ASP A 18 31.76 0.80 10.10
N VAL A 19 32.06 2.04 9.71
CA VAL A 19 32.57 2.35 8.37
C VAL A 19 33.95 1.73 8.18
N PHE A 20 34.84 1.82 9.17
CA PHE A 20 36.16 1.18 9.13
C PHE A 20 36.05 -0.33 8.84
N ASP A 21 35.23 -1.05 9.58
CA ASP A 21 35.03 -2.50 9.40
C ASP A 21 34.52 -2.82 7.99
N ALA A 22 33.53 -2.07 7.49
CA ALA A 22 32.98 -2.23 6.14
C ALA A 22 34.03 -1.96 5.03
N LEU A 23 34.91 -0.97 5.23
CA LEU A 23 35.97 -0.65 4.28
C LEU A 23 37.09 -1.69 4.28
N ILE A 24 37.48 -2.22 5.44
CA ILE A 24 38.47 -3.28 5.54
C ILE A 24 37.97 -4.54 4.83
N GLU A 25 36.71 -4.92 5.03
CA GLU A 25 36.10 -6.03 4.31
C GLU A 25 36.11 -5.79 2.79
N SER A 26 35.76 -4.58 2.36
CA SER A 26 35.74 -4.21 0.94
C SER A 26 37.13 -4.21 0.30
N LEU A 27 38.16 -3.78 1.03
CA LEU A 27 39.57 -3.85 0.62
C LEU A 27 40.04 -5.30 0.46
N GLN A 28 39.69 -6.16 1.42
CA GLN A 28 40.01 -7.59 1.37
C GLN A 28 39.33 -8.26 0.17
N ARG A 29 38.02 -8.07 0.00
CA ARG A 29 37.25 -8.60 -1.14
C ARG A 29 37.76 -8.05 -2.47
N GLY A 30 38.17 -6.78 -2.54
CA GLY A 30 38.76 -6.17 -3.73
C GLY A 30 40.10 -6.82 -4.10
N ALA A 31 40.96 -7.10 -3.11
CA ALA A 31 42.21 -7.83 -3.31
C ALA A 31 41.96 -9.29 -3.75
N GLU A 32 40.94 -9.95 -3.19
CA GLU A 32 40.50 -11.29 -3.60
C GLU A 32 39.98 -11.33 -5.03
N ALA A 33 39.15 -10.35 -5.41
CA ALA A 33 38.69 -10.14 -6.76
C ALA A 33 39.87 -9.88 -7.71
N ALA A 34 40.98 -9.32 -7.23
CA ALA A 34 42.22 -9.19 -7.99
C ALA A 34 43.09 -10.47 -8.01
N GLY A 35 42.69 -11.55 -7.34
CA GLY A 35 43.38 -12.85 -7.33
C GLY A 35 44.35 -13.06 -6.17
N PHE A 36 44.35 -12.16 -5.19
CA PHE A 36 45.14 -12.29 -3.97
C PHE A 36 44.36 -12.97 -2.85
N VAL A 37 45.04 -13.45 -1.82
CA VAL A 37 44.45 -14.03 -0.61
C VAL A 37 45.16 -13.41 0.58
N LEU A 38 44.39 -13.06 1.61
CA LEU A 38 44.92 -12.48 2.84
C LEU A 38 45.89 -13.45 3.53
N GLY A 39 47.02 -12.91 3.98
CA GLY A 39 48.03 -13.55 4.81
C GLY A 39 48.11 -12.88 6.18
N PRO A 40 49.30 -12.87 6.82
CA PRO A 40 49.50 -12.17 8.09
C PRO A 40 49.23 -10.67 7.99
N PHE A 41 48.75 -10.09 9.09
CA PHE A 41 48.52 -8.65 9.22
C PHE A 41 49.02 -8.14 10.57
N ASP A 42 49.32 -6.84 10.62
CA ASP A 42 49.67 -6.09 11.82
C ASP A 42 48.85 -4.80 11.85
N LEU A 43 47.94 -4.67 12.81
CA LEU A 43 47.07 -3.50 12.98
C LEU A 43 47.59 -2.64 14.13
N ALA A 44 47.91 -1.38 13.84
CA ALA A 44 48.42 -0.41 14.79
C ALA A 44 47.46 -0.23 15.98
N TRP A 45 46.16 -0.06 15.70
CA TRP A 45 45.09 0.17 16.68
C TRP A 45 44.73 -1.03 17.58
N SER A 46 45.26 -2.23 17.33
CA SER A 46 44.85 -3.47 18.02
C SER A 46 45.07 -3.45 19.54
N LYS A 47 46.07 -2.69 20.03
CA LYS A 47 46.38 -2.60 21.47
C LYS A 47 45.47 -1.62 22.23
N GLU A 48 44.87 -0.67 21.53
CA GLU A 48 43.94 0.32 22.09
C GLU A 48 42.52 -0.24 22.19
N LEU A 49 42.07 -0.95 21.15
CA LEU A 49 40.76 -1.61 21.11
C LEU A 49 40.59 -2.67 22.22
N VAL A 50 41.63 -3.46 22.53
CA VAL A 50 41.60 -4.50 23.57
C VAL A 50 41.48 -3.92 25.00
N ARG A 51 41.89 -2.66 25.22
CA ARG A 51 41.73 -1.98 26.51
C ARG A 51 40.35 -1.38 26.71
N GLY A 52 39.64 -1.01 25.65
CA GLY A 52 38.32 -0.38 25.70
C GLY A 52 37.17 -1.32 26.09
N ASP A 53 37.32 -2.62 25.84
CA ASP A 53 36.26 -3.63 26.04
C ASP A 53 36.27 -4.26 27.44
N GLN A 54 37.37 -4.12 28.20
CA GLN A 54 37.40 -4.52 29.61
C GLN A 54 36.97 -3.36 30.50
N GLY A 55 35.66 -3.30 30.78
CA GLY A 55 35.15 -2.49 31.89
C GLY A 55 35.79 -2.92 33.20
N SER A 56 36.79 -2.20 33.69
CA SER A 56 37.22 -2.32 35.08
C SER A 56 37.95 -1.08 35.60
N GLN A 57 37.40 -0.62 36.71
CA GLN A 57 37.96 0.26 37.71
C GLN A 57 39.45 -0.01 37.95
N ASN A 58 40.32 0.85 37.42
CA ASN A 58 41.57 1.24 38.06
C ASN A 58 42.13 2.45 37.32
N GLU A 59 41.93 3.63 37.91
CA GLU A 59 42.60 4.86 37.51
C GLU A 59 44.12 4.71 37.73
N ALA A 60 44.85 4.63 36.63
CA ALA A 60 46.22 5.13 36.56
C ALA A 60 46.30 5.99 35.29
N ALA A 61 46.75 7.24 35.47
CA ALA A 61 46.81 8.30 34.47
C ALA A 61 47.37 7.87 33.10
N PRO A 62 46.92 8.48 31.99
CA PRO A 62 47.34 8.13 30.64
C PRO A 62 48.84 8.40 30.48
N SER A 63 49.64 7.34 30.41
CA SER A 63 51.06 7.45 30.07
C SER A 63 51.20 7.67 28.56
N SER A 64 52.18 8.49 28.16
CA SER A 64 52.59 8.94 26.83
C SER A 64 52.80 7.89 25.70
N ALA A 65 52.33 6.66 25.88
CA ALA A 65 52.32 5.59 24.87
C ALA A 65 51.09 5.65 23.93
N ASP A 66 50.02 6.36 24.30
CA ASP A 66 48.76 6.44 23.54
C ASP A 66 48.90 7.16 22.18
N GLY A 67 49.92 8.01 22.00
CA GLY A 67 50.17 8.69 20.72
C GLY A 67 51.12 7.95 19.76
N ILE A 68 51.59 6.75 20.09
CA ILE A 68 52.59 6.01 19.28
C ILE A 68 51.91 5.03 18.31
N SER A 69 50.70 4.55 18.66
CA SER A 69 49.87 3.66 17.84
C SER A 69 49.41 4.35 16.56
N SER A 70 48.82 5.55 16.65
CA SER A 70 48.30 6.33 15.51
C SER A 70 49.39 6.79 14.52
N ARG A 71 50.66 6.86 14.95
CA ARG A 71 51.79 7.37 14.13
C ARG A 71 52.46 6.32 13.25
N ARG A 72 51.96 5.07 13.23
CA ARG A 72 52.50 3.99 12.38
C ARG A 72 51.41 3.45 11.46
N PRO A 73 51.71 3.23 10.17
CA PRO A 73 50.75 2.60 9.28
C PRO A 73 50.57 1.12 9.66
N SER A 74 49.34 0.63 9.56
CA SER A 74 49.07 -0.81 9.67
C SER A 74 49.43 -1.53 8.38
N VAL A 75 49.71 -2.83 8.43
CA VAL A 75 50.18 -3.59 7.27
C VAL A 75 49.36 -4.87 7.09
N LEU A 76 48.82 -5.06 5.88
CA LEU A 76 48.20 -6.31 5.44
C LEU A 76 49.06 -6.94 4.35
N LEU A 77 49.45 -8.21 4.54
CA LEU A 77 50.18 -8.97 3.52
C LEU A 77 49.22 -9.88 2.76
N PHE A 78 49.27 -9.80 1.44
CA PHE A 78 48.48 -10.62 0.54
C PHE A 78 49.39 -11.48 -0.35
N ARG A 79 48.96 -12.72 -0.61
CA ARG A 79 49.65 -13.67 -1.50
C ARG A 79 48.79 -14.02 -2.70
N ASP A 80 49.42 -14.20 -3.86
CA ASP A 80 48.72 -14.65 -5.06
C ASP A 80 48.21 -16.09 -4.91
N ARG A 81 46.92 -16.28 -5.25
CA ARG A 81 46.22 -17.57 -5.20
C ARG A 81 46.85 -18.60 -6.15
N ALA A 82 47.43 -18.16 -7.26
CA ALA A 82 48.00 -19.02 -8.31
C ALA A 82 49.54 -19.15 -8.25
N SER A 83 50.15 -18.94 -7.06
CA SER A 83 51.60 -19.01 -6.87
C SER A 83 52.19 -20.36 -7.32
N VAL A 84 53.11 -20.32 -8.29
CA VAL A 84 53.94 -21.48 -8.70
C VAL A 84 55.05 -21.70 -7.67
N PRO A 85 55.44 -22.96 -7.34
CA PRO A 85 56.58 -23.21 -6.45
C PRO A 85 57.84 -22.46 -6.94
N GLY A 86 58.40 -21.59 -6.10
CA GLY A 86 59.60 -20.79 -6.40
C GLY A 86 59.36 -19.37 -6.97
N LYS A 87 58.11 -18.98 -7.28
CA LYS A 87 57.75 -17.59 -7.64
C LYS A 87 56.47 -17.18 -6.93
N SER A 88 56.61 -16.36 -5.89
CA SER A 88 55.46 -15.81 -5.14
C SER A 88 55.22 -14.36 -5.53
N HIS A 89 54.01 -14.06 -6.01
CA HIS A 89 53.55 -12.70 -6.21
C HIS A 89 52.87 -12.23 -4.92
N LEU A 90 53.41 -11.17 -4.31
CA LEU A 90 52.93 -10.62 -3.03
C LEU A 90 52.47 -9.17 -3.22
N LEU A 91 51.40 -8.82 -2.52
CA LEU A 91 50.87 -7.47 -2.40
C LEU A 91 50.96 -7.05 -0.92
N VAL A 92 51.54 -5.88 -0.66
CA VAL A 92 51.58 -5.28 0.67
C VAL A 92 50.67 -4.06 0.68
N MET A 93 49.68 -4.05 1.57
CA MET A 93 48.76 -2.94 1.74
C MET A 93 49.06 -2.22 3.05
N PHE A 94 49.34 -0.93 2.98
CA PHE A 94 49.56 -0.06 4.14
C PHE A 94 48.26 0.68 4.46
N LEU A 95 47.75 0.59 5.68
CA LEU A 95 46.57 1.34 6.12
C LEU A 95 47.01 2.59 6.89
N VAL A 96 46.43 3.73 6.53
CA VAL A 96 46.68 5.02 7.17
C VAL A 96 45.35 5.57 7.67
N GLY A 97 45.30 5.95 8.94
CA GLY A 97 44.12 6.55 9.55
C GLY A 97 43.83 7.94 9.01
N GLU A 98 42.55 8.27 8.86
CA GLU A 98 42.07 9.63 8.61
C GLU A 98 40.86 9.95 9.47
N THR A 99 40.63 11.24 9.65
CA THR A 99 39.42 11.79 10.26
C THR A 99 38.78 12.81 9.32
N PRO A 100 37.46 13.05 9.40
CA PRO A 100 36.81 14.07 8.58
C PRO A 100 37.32 15.49 8.84
N ARG A 101 37.86 15.78 10.05
CA ARG A 101 38.28 17.13 10.47
C ARG A 101 39.79 17.36 10.44
N SER A 102 40.58 16.46 11.02
CA SER A 102 42.05 16.60 11.05
C SER A 102 42.71 16.09 9.77
N GLY A 103 41.99 15.29 8.97
CA GLY A 103 42.45 14.76 7.70
C GLY A 103 43.28 13.49 7.86
N VAL A 104 44.18 13.23 6.92
CA VAL A 104 45.08 12.07 6.94
C VAL A 104 46.18 12.26 7.98
N GLU A 105 46.47 11.23 8.75
CA GLU A 105 47.59 11.25 9.70
C GLU A 105 48.94 11.34 8.97
N MET A 106 49.57 12.53 9.00
CA MET A 106 50.74 12.86 8.19
C MET A 106 51.93 11.95 8.49
N THR A 107 52.17 11.63 9.76
CA THR A 107 53.34 10.83 10.14
C THR A 107 53.24 9.40 9.62
N ALA A 108 52.06 8.79 9.75
CA ALA A 108 51.79 7.47 9.22
C ALA A 108 51.82 7.45 7.68
N LEU A 109 51.31 8.50 7.02
CA LEU A 109 51.35 8.65 5.56
C LEU A 109 52.78 8.72 5.02
N THR A 110 53.64 9.58 5.57
CA THR A 110 55.04 9.70 5.13
C THR A 110 55.78 8.37 5.29
N VAL A 111 55.59 7.69 6.43
CA VAL A 111 56.20 6.38 6.69
C VAL A 111 55.69 5.32 5.71
N ALA A 112 54.38 5.29 5.42
CA ALA A 112 53.79 4.36 4.46
C ALA A 112 54.35 4.57 3.05
N LEU A 113 54.44 5.83 2.60
CA LEU A 113 54.99 6.18 1.28
C LEU A 113 56.47 5.82 1.15
N ASP A 114 57.26 6.07 2.18
CA ASP A 114 58.68 5.69 2.17
C ASP A 114 58.90 4.18 2.22
N GLN A 115 58.10 3.45 3.00
CA GLN A 115 58.15 2.00 3.03
C GLN A 115 57.71 1.40 1.70
N ALA A 116 56.60 1.87 1.12
CA ALA A 116 56.10 1.41 -0.17
C ALA A 116 57.12 1.64 -1.30
N ALA A 117 57.74 2.82 -1.35
CA ALA A 117 58.73 3.15 -2.37
C ALA A 117 60.04 2.36 -2.24
N ASN A 118 60.48 2.06 -1.00
CA ASN A 118 61.73 1.36 -0.73
C ASN A 118 61.58 -0.18 -0.62
N LEU A 119 60.34 -0.70 -0.62
CA LEU A 119 60.01 -2.11 -0.41
C LEU A 119 60.80 -3.06 -1.31
N PRO A 120 60.92 -2.84 -2.64
CA PRO A 120 61.67 -3.74 -3.50
C PRO A 120 63.16 -3.80 -3.15
N ARG A 121 63.73 -2.67 -2.69
CA ARG A 121 65.14 -2.59 -2.28
C ARG A 121 65.37 -3.31 -0.96
N LEU A 122 64.60 -2.97 0.07
CA LEU A 122 64.67 -3.57 1.40
C LEU A 122 64.53 -5.10 1.35
N LEU A 123 63.59 -5.59 0.53
CA LEU A 123 63.37 -7.02 0.45
C LEU A 123 64.46 -7.74 -0.34
N ASN A 124 65.06 -7.11 -1.35
CA ASN A 124 66.25 -7.64 -2.00
C ASN A 124 67.41 -7.76 -1.00
N GLU A 125 67.64 -6.76 -0.15
CA GLU A 125 68.67 -6.82 0.89
C GLU A 125 68.44 -7.98 1.87
N LEU A 126 67.19 -8.25 2.26
CA LEU A 126 66.82 -9.35 3.16
C LEU A 126 66.83 -10.75 2.49
N LEU A 127 66.51 -10.83 1.19
CA LEU A 127 66.41 -12.09 0.45
C LEU A 127 67.73 -12.51 -0.21
N SER A 128 68.64 -11.56 -0.47
CA SER A 128 69.96 -11.83 -1.08
C SER A 128 70.76 -12.92 -0.37
N PRO A 129 70.84 -12.97 0.98
CA PRO A 129 71.55 -14.03 1.71
C PRO A 129 70.92 -15.42 1.54
N ARG A 130 69.64 -15.48 1.14
CA ARG A 130 68.86 -16.71 0.95
C ARG A 130 68.73 -17.10 -0.53
N GLY A 131 69.45 -16.42 -1.43
CA GLY A 131 69.40 -16.66 -2.87
C GLY A 131 68.10 -16.21 -3.55
N GLY A 132 67.27 -15.41 -2.88
CA GLY A 132 66.03 -14.86 -3.42
C GLY A 132 66.23 -13.45 -4.01
N SER A 133 65.45 -13.10 -5.03
CA SER A 133 65.40 -11.74 -5.58
C SER A 133 63.95 -11.29 -5.70
N ALA A 134 63.66 -10.10 -5.18
CA ALA A 134 62.40 -9.41 -5.32
C ALA A 134 62.46 -8.46 -6.52
N LYS A 135 61.58 -8.67 -7.49
CA LYS A 135 61.36 -7.72 -8.59
C LYS A 135 60.04 -6.99 -8.37
N SER A 136 60.02 -5.69 -8.67
CA SER A 136 58.76 -4.97 -8.82
C SER A 136 57.99 -5.59 -9.99
N SER A 137 56.66 -5.67 -9.85
CA SER A 137 55.77 -6.18 -10.91
C SER A 137 55.78 -5.26 -12.14
N GLN A 138 56.12 -3.98 -11.96
CA GLN A 138 56.05 -2.94 -13.00
C GLN A 138 57.43 -2.46 -13.47
N SER A 139 57.48 -2.00 -14.72
CA SER A 139 58.69 -1.47 -15.38
C SER A 139 59.12 -0.09 -14.85
N PHE A 140 58.24 0.63 -14.15
CA PHE A 140 58.49 1.94 -13.52
C PHE A 140 57.93 1.93 -12.09
N PRO A 141 58.54 2.67 -11.14
CA PRO A 141 58.03 2.75 -9.77
C PRO A 141 56.75 3.60 -9.75
N GLU A 142 55.60 2.98 -9.45
CA GLU A 142 54.30 3.63 -9.27
C GLU A 142 53.84 3.42 -7.82
N ILE A 143 53.31 4.47 -7.20
CA ILE A 143 52.64 4.38 -5.90
C ILE A 143 51.13 4.50 -6.13
N ARG A 144 50.41 3.49 -5.66
CA ARG A 144 48.95 3.41 -5.74
C ARG A 144 48.37 3.79 -4.39
N ILE A 145 47.44 4.73 -4.39
CA ILE A 145 46.77 5.23 -3.19
C ILE A 145 45.26 5.04 -3.36
N MET A 146 44.64 4.29 -2.45
CA MET A 146 43.19 4.20 -2.28
C MET A 146 42.80 5.25 -1.25
N GLY A 147 42.00 6.23 -1.66
CA GLY A 147 41.52 7.31 -0.80
C GLY A 147 41.61 8.70 -1.43
N PRO A 148 41.28 9.76 -0.69
CA PRO A 148 40.82 9.72 0.71
C PRO A 148 39.40 9.15 0.82
N THR A 149 39.02 8.70 2.01
CA THR A 149 37.66 8.28 2.35
C THR A 149 36.76 9.48 2.55
N PHE A 150 37.24 10.47 3.32
CA PHE A 150 36.52 11.72 3.53
C PHE A 150 37.03 12.80 2.58
N SER A 151 36.11 13.52 1.95
CA SER A 151 36.47 14.61 1.04
C SER A 151 37.26 15.74 1.74
N GLY A 152 37.06 15.92 3.05
CA GLY A 152 37.82 16.88 3.86
C GLY A 152 39.31 16.55 3.98
N SER A 153 39.68 15.28 3.88
CA SER A 153 41.07 14.83 3.95
C SER A 153 41.87 15.11 2.67
N ALA A 154 41.23 15.56 1.58
CA ALA A 154 41.89 15.78 0.31
C ALA A 154 43.03 16.81 0.38
N SER A 155 42.83 17.95 1.06
CA SER A 155 43.87 18.97 1.22
C SER A 155 45.04 18.47 2.06
N SER A 156 44.77 17.67 3.07
CA SER A 156 45.79 17.05 3.92
C SER A 156 46.63 16.05 3.11
N LEU A 157 45.98 15.21 2.29
CA LEU A 157 46.66 14.28 1.39
C LEU A 157 47.49 15.00 0.33
N GLU A 158 46.96 16.07 -0.28
CA GLU A 158 47.68 16.92 -1.24
C GLU A 158 48.94 17.51 -0.61
N PHE A 159 48.82 18.06 0.60
CA PHE A 159 49.95 18.61 1.34
C PHE A 159 51.01 17.53 1.65
N GLY A 160 50.60 16.38 2.19
CA GLY A 160 51.50 15.27 2.51
C GLY A 160 52.23 14.73 1.28
N LEU A 161 51.54 14.61 0.13
CA LEU A 161 52.16 14.19 -1.13
C LEU A 161 53.15 15.22 -1.66
N ARG A 162 52.83 16.51 -1.61
CA ARG A 162 53.74 17.57 -2.04
C ARG A 162 55.00 17.64 -1.18
N ASP A 163 54.84 17.56 0.14
CA ASP A 163 55.97 17.58 1.06
C ASP A 163 56.90 16.37 0.84
N TRP A 164 56.31 15.18 0.72
CA TRP A 164 57.07 13.95 0.45
C TRP A 164 57.79 13.97 -0.90
N ILE A 165 57.14 14.43 -1.98
CA ILE A 165 57.78 14.59 -3.30
C ILE A 165 58.87 15.67 -3.25
N GLY A 166 58.63 16.77 -2.53
CA GLY A 166 59.60 17.84 -2.30
C GLY A 166 60.85 17.35 -1.60
N ALA A 167 60.70 16.58 -0.52
CA ALA A 167 61.79 15.97 0.22
C ALA A 167 62.64 15.04 -0.66
N ARG A 168 62.00 14.20 -1.50
CA ARG A 168 62.70 13.32 -2.45
C ARG A 168 63.43 14.06 -3.54
N ARG A 169 62.85 15.14 -4.05
CA ARG A 169 63.49 16.02 -5.04
C ARG A 169 64.76 16.63 -4.46
N SER A 170 64.74 17.08 -3.21
CA SER A 170 65.93 17.59 -2.51
C SER A 170 66.99 16.51 -2.27
N GLN A 171 66.58 15.26 -2.06
CA GLN A 171 67.49 14.12 -1.84
C GLN A 171 67.97 13.45 -3.14
N SER A 172 67.62 13.96 -4.33
CA SER A 172 67.95 13.37 -5.64
C SER A 172 67.51 11.90 -5.81
N VAL A 173 66.42 11.51 -5.14
CA VAL A 173 65.82 10.17 -5.22
C VAL A 173 64.81 10.12 -6.38
N PRO A 174 64.70 9.01 -7.14
CA PRO A 174 63.70 8.89 -8.20
C PRO A 174 62.27 9.12 -7.68
N ILE A 175 61.51 9.95 -8.40
CA ILE A 175 60.12 10.28 -8.08
C ILE A 175 59.21 9.25 -8.76
N PRO A 176 58.43 8.45 -8.01
CA PRO A 176 57.48 7.53 -8.60
C PRO A 176 56.24 8.27 -9.10
N ARG A 177 55.55 7.68 -10.08
CA ARG A 177 54.22 8.16 -10.50
C ARG A 177 53.21 7.86 -9.40
N VAL A 178 52.37 8.83 -9.05
CA VAL A 178 51.32 8.63 -8.04
C VAL A 178 49.96 8.47 -8.72
N THR A 179 49.28 7.38 -8.43
CA THR A 179 47.91 7.13 -8.89
C THR A 179 47.00 7.06 -7.67
N VAL A 180 46.05 7.99 -7.60
CA VAL A 180 45.07 8.11 -6.52
C VAL A 180 43.69 7.75 -7.06
N ILE A 181 43.04 6.76 -6.46
CA ILE A 181 41.63 6.46 -6.74
C ILE A 181 40.84 6.48 -5.43
N SER A 182 39.84 7.34 -5.35
CA SER A 182 38.93 7.40 -4.20
C SER A 182 37.68 6.55 -4.45
N GLY A 183 37.28 5.81 -3.42
CA GLY A 183 36.06 4.99 -3.42
C GLY A 183 34.83 5.67 -2.83
N SER A 184 34.98 6.84 -2.22
CA SER A 184 33.92 7.46 -1.43
C SER A 184 33.91 8.98 -1.44
N ALA A 185 35.02 9.63 -1.83
CA ALA A 185 35.06 11.08 -1.87
C ALA A 185 34.20 11.59 -3.04
N THR A 186 33.25 12.46 -2.69
CA THR A 186 32.26 13.03 -3.62
C THR A 186 32.43 14.53 -3.83
N ALA A 187 33.43 15.12 -3.18
CA ALA A 187 33.55 16.56 -2.97
C ALA A 187 34.99 17.10 -3.16
N ILE A 188 35.78 16.53 -4.07
CA ILE A 188 37.16 16.95 -4.33
C ILE A 188 37.25 17.79 -5.61
N ASP A 189 37.88 18.98 -5.53
CA ASP A 189 38.28 19.74 -6.72
C ASP A 189 39.53 19.10 -7.34
N LYS A 190 39.33 18.37 -8.43
CA LYS A 190 40.39 17.65 -9.15
C LYS A 190 41.45 18.60 -9.72
N ALA A 191 41.07 19.76 -10.22
CA ALA A 191 42.00 20.71 -10.83
C ALA A 191 42.92 21.32 -9.78
N HIS A 192 42.37 21.63 -8.60
CA HIS A 192 43.15 22.08 -7.46
C HIS A 192 44.08 20.99 -6.92
N PHE A 193 43.53 19.79 -6.66
CA PHE A 193 44.27 18.66 -6.09
C PHE A 193 45.48 18.24 -6.94
N LEU A 194 45.34 18.26 -8.28
CA LEU A 194 46.41 17.89 -9.20
C LEU A 194 47.37 19.04 -9.54
N SER A 195 47.10 20.27 -9.10
CA SER A 195 47.93 21.42 -9.46
C SER A 195 49.38 21.24 -8.97
N GLY A 196 50.34 21.21 -9.90
CA GLY A 196 51.77 21.06 -9.55
C GLY A 196 52.21 19.65 -9.09
N LEU A 197 51.34 18.62 -9.21
CA LEU A 197 51.63 17.22 -8.89
C LEU A 197 51.63 16.37 -10.19
N ASP A 198 52.65 15.54 -10.40
CA ASP A 198 52.63 14.52 -11.47
C ASP A 198 51.88 13.27 -10.98
N ALA A 199 50.57 13.43 -10.83
CA ALA A 199 49.66 12.42 -10.30
C ALA A 199 48.40 12.26 -11.17
N SER A 200 47.77 11.09 -11.10
CA SER A 200 46.43 10.86 -11.65
C SER A 200 45.42 10.74 -10.51
N PHE A 201 44.23 11.31 -10.70
CA PHE A 201 43.11 11.21 -9.77
C PHE A 201 41.82 10.86 -10.51
N CYS A 202 41.08 9.87 -10.02
CA CYS A 202 39.70 9.61 -10.37
C CYS A 202 38.94 9.00 -9.17
N ALA A 203 37.61 9.02 -9.21
CA ALA A 203 36.78 8.38 -8.20
C ALA A 203 35.78 7.39 -8.83
N THR A 204 35.35 6.42 -8.05
CA THR A 204 34.29 5.47 -8.43
C THR A 204 32.90 5.92 -7.97
N THR A 205 32.79 7.04 -7.26
CA THR A 205 31.52 7.61 -6.79
C THR A 205 31.18 8.91 -7.52
N VAL A 206 29.90 9.12 -7.82
CA VAL A 206 29.38 10.35 -8.42
C VAL A 206 29.55 11.54 -7.45
N PRO A 207 30.08 12.69 -7.92
CA PRO A 207 30.15 13.89 -7.11
C PRO A 207 28.78 14.39 -6.65
N VAL A 208 28.70 14.86 -5.40
CA VAL A 208 27.46 15.38 -4.81
C VAL A 208 26.85 16.54 -5.61
N PRO A 209 27.61 17.54 -6.08
CA PRO A 209 27.05 18.63 -6.88
C PRO A 209 26.39 18.15 -8.18
N SER A 210 27.02 17.19 -8.87
CA SER A 210 26.49 16.59 -10.09
C SER A 210 25.27 15.71 -9.82
N ALA A 211 25.27 14.98 -8.69
CA ALA A 211 24.11 14.19 -8.25
C ALA A 211 22.91 15.08 -7.91
N GLN A 212 23.13 16.17 -7.16
CA GLN A 212 22.09 17.14 -6.79
C GLN A 212 21.51 17.82 -8.04
N ALA A 213 22.36 18.23 -9.00
CA ALA A 213 21.91 18.83 -10.25
C ALA A 213 21.04 17.86 -11.08
N ALA A 214 21.46 16.59 -11.17
CA ALA A 214 20.67 15.55 -11.86
C ALA A 214 19.34 15.28 -11.15
N LEU A 215 19.34 15.22 -9.82
CA LEU A 215 18.14 15.02 -9.00
C LEU A 215 17.14 16.17 -9.14
N LEU A 216 17.59 17.43 -9.04
CA LEU A 216 16.73 18.61 -9.20
C LEU A 216 16.13 18.68 -10.60
N LYS A 217 16.91 18.33 -11.63
CA LYS A 217 16.42 18.22 -13.01
C LYS A 217 15.36 17.12 -13.16
N TRP A 218 15.50 16.01 -12.45
CA TRP A 218 14.52 14.92 -12.46
C TRP A 218 13.22 15.29 -11.73
N LEU A 219 13.31 15.99 -10.60
CA LEU A 219 12.14 16.47 -9.85
C LEU A 219 11.28 17.45 -10.67
N ASN A 220 11.87 18.11 -11.69
CA ASN A 220 11.19 19.00 -12.63
C ASN A 220 10.35 20.07 -11.91
N LEU A 221 10.93 20.67 -10.87
CA LEU A 221 10.32 21.68 -10.01
C LEU A 221 10.26 23.04 -10.71
N SER A 222 9.23 23.82 -10.39
CA SER A 222 9.11 25.23 -10.78
C SER A 222 10.01 26.11 -9.91
N ALA A 223 10.26 27.33 -10.36
CA ALA A 223 11.06 28.32 -9.61
C ALA A 223 10.41 28.75 -8.29
N GLU A 224 9.09 28.58 -8.16
CA GLU A 224 8.33 28.87 -6.94
C GLU A 224 8.39 27.75 -5.90
N ASP A 225 8.82 26.54 -6.30
CA ASP A 225 8.88 25.40 -5.39
C ASP A 225 10.08 25.53 -4.44
N GLU A 226 9.83 25.32 -3.15
CA GLU A 226 10.85 25.29 -2.11
C GLU A 226 11.28 23.84 -1.81
N VAL A 227 12.59 23.59 -1.70
CA VAL A 227 13.15 22.29 -1.30
C VAL A 227 14.03 22.51 -0.07
N ALA A 228 13.81 21.73 0.98
CA ALA A 228 14.65 21.75 2.17
C ALA A 228 15.88 20.87 1.95
N VAL A 229 17.06 21.37 2.29
CA VAL A 229 18.32 20.62 2.31
C VAL A 229 18.82 20.66 3.75
N LEU A 230 18.73 19.52 4.43
CA LEU A 230 19.32 19.28 5.74
C LEU A 230 20.72 18.73 5.54
N SER A 231 21.70 19.43 6.09
CA SER A 231 23.10 19.06 5.92
C SER A 231 23.90 19.28 7.19
N GLU A 232 24.98 18.53 7.35
CA GLU A 232 25.92 18.72 8.46
C GLU A 232 26.60 20.09 8.37
N GLY A 233 26.64 20.82 9.48
CA GLY A 233 27.20 22.18 9.51
C GLY A 233 28.72 22.25 9.43
N ASP A 234 29.42 21.24 10.00
CA ASP A 234 30.87 21.29 10.24
C ASP A 234 31.69 20.34 9.37
N THR A 235 31.10 19.79 8.29
CA THR A 235 31.79 18.88 7.36
C THR A 235 31.93 19.47 5.96
N VAL A 236 33.04 19.14 5.27
CA VAL A 236 33.23 19.55 3.86
C VAL A 236 32.12 18.99 2.97
N TYR A 237 31.67 17.76 3.26
CA TYR A 237 30.52 17.15 2.61
C TYR A 237 29.27 18.02 2.73
N GLY A 238 28.94 18.47 3.96
CA GLY A 238 27.77 19.30 4.16
C GLY A 238 27.89 20.70 3.57
N SER A 239 29.07 21.33 3.67
CA SER A 239 29.32 22.63 3.04
C SER A 239 29.10 22.63 1.53
N GLN A 240 29.37 21.51 0.84
CA GLN A 240 29.15 21.40 -0.60
C GLN A 240 27.68 21.27 -0.97
N LEU A 241 26.87 20.58 -0.16
CA LEU A 241 25.41 20.54 -0.30
C LEU A 241 24.78 21.93 -0.11
N LEU A 242 25.43 22.77 0.70
CA LEU A 242 25.04 24.15 0.96
C LEU A 242 25.58 25.14 -0.11
N SER A 243 26.71 24.83 -0.75
CA SER A 243 27.33 25.75 -1.71
C SER A 243 26.61 25.80 -3.06
N HIS A 244 26.01 26.96 -3.37
CA HIS A 244 25.36 27.22 -4.65
C HIS A 244 26.42 27.48 -5.74
N HIS A 245 26.98 26.44 -6.36
CA HIS A 245 27.65 26.62 -7.65
C HIS A 245 26.61 26.63 -8.77
N SER A 246 26.15 27.85 -9.11
CA SER A 246 25.80 28.10 -10.51
C SER A 246 26.98 27.64 -11.36
N PRO A 247 26.79 26.76 -12.37
CA PRO A 247 27.89 26.27 -13.18
C PRO A 247 28.66 27.48 -13.70
N ALA A 248 29.95 27.53 -13.36
CA ALA A 248 30.81 28.63 -13.75
C ALA A 248 30.69 28.79 -15.26
N ARG A 249 30.19 29.95 -15.71
CA ARG A 249 30.29 30.34 -17.12
C ARG A 249 31.75 30.15 -17.52
N PRO A 250 32.06 29.37 -18.57
CA PRO A 250 33.42 29.29 -19.07
C PRO A 250 33.89 30.71 -19.39
N LYS A 251 34.98 31.15 -18.76
CA LYS A 251 35.61 32.46 -19.00
C LYS A 251 36.33 32.48 -20.36
N SER A 252 35.62 32.17 -21.45
CA SER A 252 36.09 32.39 -22.83
C SER A 252 35.05 31.95 -23.86
N SER A 253 33.98 32.71 -24.03
CA SER A 253 33.23 32.73 -25.30
C SER A 253 32.45 34.05 -25.42
N PRO A 254 32.47 34.70 -26.61
CA PRO A 254 31.86 36.01 -26.81
C PRO A 254 30.33 35.90 -26.92
N GLN A 255 29.65 36.88 -26.29
CA GLN A 255 28.23 37.30 -26.39
C GLN A 255 27.13 36.25 -26.71
N PRO A 256 26.10 36.13 -25.85
CA PRO A 256 24.95 35.27 -26.13
C PRO A 256 24.01 35.93 -27.14
N THR A 257 23.75 35.26 -28.27
CA THR A 257 22.55 35.49 -29.06
C THR A 257 21.37 34.79 -28.39
N GLU A 258 20.36 35.58 -28.03
CA GLU A 258 19.12 35.16 -27.41
C GLU A 258 18.32 34.18 -28.26
N ARG A 259 17.90 33.06 -27.66
CA ARG A 259 16.53 32.49 -27.76
C ARG A 259 16.43 31.26 -26.87
N ASN A 260 16.22 31.51 -25.58
CA ASN A 260 15.49 30.70 -24.59
C ASN A 260 16.02 31.12 -23.20
N PRO A 261 15.20 31.69 -22.30
CA PRO A 261 15.64 31.94 -20.94
C PRO A 261 15.93 30.58 -20.27
N PRO A 262 17.02 30.44 -19.47
CA PRO A 262 17.23 29.26 -18.67
C PRO A 262 16.04 29.10 -17.72
N THR A 263 15.46 27.90 -17.66
CA THR A 263 14.43 27.53 -16.69
C THR A 263 14.93 27.92 -15.29
N ALA A 264 14.23 28.83 -14.62
CA ALA A 264 14.65 29.33 -13.31
C ALA A 264 14.68 28.16 -12.31
N ALA A 265 15.81 28.01 -11.61
CA ALA A 265 16.02 26.93 -10.64
C ALA A 265 15.11 27.08 -9.41
N PRO A 266 14.70 25.98 -8.75
CA PRO A 266 13.88 26.03 -7.54
C PRO A 266 14.63 26.67 -6.37
N LYS A 267 13.89 27.17 -5.38
CA LYS A 267 14.46 27.83 -4.21
C LYS A 267 14.89 26.80 -3.17
N LEU A 268 16.20 26.65 -2.98
CA LEU A 268 16.77 25.73 -1.99
C LEU A 268 16.84 26.42 -0.62
N LEU A 269 16.14 25.87 0.37
CA LEU A 269 16.22 26.28 1.77
C LEU A 269 17.19 25.36 2.51
N GLN A 270 18.22 25.95 3.09
CA GLN A 270 19.34 25.23 3.65
C GLN A 270 19.31 25.29 5.16
N PHE A 271 19.39 24.12 5.79
CA PHE A 271 19.34 23.95 7.24
C PHE A 271 20.53 23.10 7.67
N ALA A 272 21.35 23.65 8.56
CA ALA A 272 22.52 22.96 9.09
C ALA A 272 22.22 22.32 10.44
N PHE A 273 22.72 21.10 10.68
CA PHE A 273 22.65 20.41 11.97
C PHE A 273 24.05 19.96 12.43
N PRO A 274 24.30 19.82 13.74
CA PRO A 274 25.57 19.35 14.27
C PRO A 274 25.78 17.86 14.01
N LEU A 275 27.05 17.45 13.86
CA LEU A 275 27.44 16.04 13.65
C LEU A 275 27.05 15.16 14.86
N HIS A 276 26.67 13.90 14.60
CA HIS A 276 26.23 12.91 15.59
C HIS A 276 24.99 13.33 16.37
N ILE A 277 24.02 13.92 15.68
CA ILE A 277 22.74 14.30 16.28
C ILE A 277 21.97 13.09 16.84
N ALA A 278 22.24 11.87 16.34
CA ALA A 278 21.71 10.63 16.87
C ALA A 278 22.11 10.35 18.34
N ASP A 279 23.20 10.95 18.83
CA ASP A 279 23.58 10.87 20.24
C ASP A 279 22.56 11.51 21.17
N LEU A 280 21.75 12.48 20.67
CA LEU A 280 20.63 13.04 21.42
C LEU A 280 19.59 11.95 21.76
N GLU A 281 19.33 11.01 20.85
CA GLU A 281 18.41 9.89 21.10
C GLU A 281 18.99 8.88 22.08
N ARG A 282 20.30 8.59 21.98
CA ARG A 282 20.98 7.70 22.94
C ARG A 282 20.91 8.28 24.35
N ALA A 283 21.24 9.56 24.50
CA ALA A 283 21.13 10.28 25.77
C ALA A 283 19.68 10.27 26.30
N ALA A 284 18.68 10.46 25.43
CA ALA A 284 17.27 10.40 25.80
C ALA A 284 16.87 9.01 26.32
N LYS A 285 17.21 7.94 25.58
CA LYS A 285 16.93 6.55 25.95
C LYS A 285 17.62 6.15 27.25
N GLU A 286 18.87 6.53 27.44
CA GLU A 286 19.61 6.30 28.70
C GLU A 286 18.92 6.98 29.88
N SER A 287 18.45 8.22 29.70
CA SER A 287 17.71 8.94 30.73
C SER A 287 16.36 8.29 31.06
N GLU A 288 15.64 7.78 30.05
CA GLU A 288 14.38 7.05 30.22
C GLU A 288 14.61 5.70 30.93
N GLN A 289 15.67 4.96 30.57
CA GLN A 289 16.04 3.71 31.25
C GLN A 289 16.47 3.94 32.69
N ASN A 290 17.21 5.01 32.96
CA ASN A 290 17.58 5.41 34.32
C ASN A 290 16.35 5.84 35.13
N ALA A 291 15.37 6.52 34.50
CA ALA A 291 14.09 6.86 35.12
C ALA A 291 13.20 5.62 35.36
N ALA A 292 13.16 4.66 34.42
CA ALA A 292 12.41 3.40 34.54
C ALA A 292 13.03 2.46 35.59
N GLY A 293 14.36 2.43 35.70
CA GLY A 293 15.08 1.75 36.79
C GLY A 293 14.73 2.33 38.16
N ASN A 294 14.54 3.65 38.24
CA ASN A 294 14.06 4.32 39.45
C ASN A 294 12.55 4.13 39.71
N ALA A 295 11.74 3.85 38.67
CA ALA A 295 10.29 3.64 38.79
C ALA A 295 9.90 2.33 39.51
N ILE A 296 10.83 1.38 39.68
CA ILE A 296 10.65 0.20 40.56
C ILE A 296 10.39 0.64 42.01
N SER A 297 10.77 1.88 42.39
CA SER A 297 10.57 2.42 43.73
C SER A 297 9.27 3.24 43.93
N ASN A 298 8.54 3.64 42.88
CA ASN A 298 7.24 4.35 43.01
C ASN A 298 6.40 4.31 41.70
N PRO A 299 5.22 3.65 41.69
CA PRO A 299 4.36 3.58 40.50
C PRO A 299 3.44 4.80 40.42
N GLY A 300 3.85 5.81 39.66
CA GLY A 300 3.00 6.94 39.23
C GLY A 300 2.79 6.91 37.71
N PRO A 301 1.59 7.20 37.18
CA PRO A 301 1.35 7.20 35.73
C PRO A 301 1.92 8.48 35.10
N SER A 302 3.05 8.37 34.39
CA SER A 302 3.61 9.47 33.59
C SER A 302 2.89 9.56 32.24
N LEU A 303 1.83 10.36 32.19
CA LEU A 303 1.19 10.84 30.96
C LEU A 303 1.79 12.19 30.57
N GLY A 304 2.52 12.24 29.46
CA GLY A 304 2.72 13.48 28.69
C GLY A 304 4.15 14.02 28.63
N ASN A 305 4.62 14.18 27.39
CA ASN A 305 5.83 14.85 26.90
C ASN A 305 7.16 14.08 27.00
N ARG A 306 7.63 13.65 25.82
CA ARG A 306 8.97 13.15 25.48
C ARG A 306 9.99 14.30 25.46
N SER A 307 10.11 15.03 26.57
CA SER A 307 11.21 16.00 26.74
C SER A 307 12.32 15.31 27.52
N LEU A 308 13.56 15.36 27.02
CA LEU A 308 14.72 14.93 27.79
C LEU A 308 14.65 15.56 29.20
N PRO A 309 14.70 14.76 30.29
CA PRO A 309 14.72 15.32 31.64
C PRO A 309 15.91 16.27 31.78
N LEU A 310 15.71 17.42 32.41
CA LEU A 310 16.68 18.52 32.47
C LEU A 310 18.04 18.18 33.14
N ALA A 311 18.26 16.94 33.57
CA ALA A 311 19.50 16.48 34.16
C ALA A 311 19.67 14.95 33.98
N ALA A 312 20.31 14.51 32.90
CA ALA A 312 21.12 13.28 32.84
C ALA A 312 21.67 13.08 31.41
N ALA A 313 22.86 13.62 31.14
CA ALA A 313 23.73 13.10 30.09
C ALA A 313 25.08 12.90 30.75
N GLN A 314 25.37 11.66 31.14
CA GLN A 314 26.63 11.28 31.75
C GLN A 314 27.60 10.95 30.61
N GLN A 315 28.61 11.82 30.43
CA GLN A 315 29.80 11.67 29.59
C GLN A 315 29.68 10.70 28.41
N SER A 316 29.18 11.21 27.26
CA SER A 316 29.52 10.63 25.96
C SER A 316 31.04 10.50 25.89
N ARG A 317 31.54 9.31 25.52
CA ARG A 317 32.96 9.05 25.31
C ARG A 317 33.53 10.16 24.43
N ALA A 318 34.58 10.85 24.90
CA ALA A 318 35.27 11.85 24.11
C ALA A 318 35.94 11.14 22.93
N THR A 319 35.30 11.14 21.77
CA THR A 319 35.92 10.80 20.49
C THR A 319 36.73 12.00 20.05
N GLY A 320 37.96 11.78 19.56
CA GLY A 320 38.94 12.85 19.30
C GLY A 320 38.42 13.90 18.31
N ASP A 321 37.49 13.51 17.44
CA ASP A 321 36.90 14.38 16.45
C ASP A 321 35.77 15.26 16.97
N VAL A 322 35.07 14.99 18.07
CA VAL A 322 33.93 15.79 18.53
C VAL A 322 34.27 16.54 19.81
N ILE A 323 33.96 17.83 19.85
CA ILE A 323 34.11 18.59 21.10
C ILE A 323 33.11 18.01 22.10
N PRO A 324 33.54 17.41 23.22
CA PRO A 324 32.63 16.76 24.15
C PRO A 324 31.67 17.80 24.72
N LEU A 325 30.39 17.41 24.85
CA LEU A 325 29.38 18.25 25.46
C LEU A 325 29.65 18.33 26.98
N PHE A 326 30.10 19.50 27.44
CA PHE A 326 30.41 19.72 28.86
C PHE A 326 29.19 19.99 29.75
N SER A 327 28.00 20.20 29.15
CA SER A 327 26.77 20.54 29.87
C SER A 327 25.57 19.82 29.27
N SER A 328 24.77 19.18 30.12
CA SER A 328 23.49 18.56 29.73
C SER A 328 22.45 19.57 29.25
N ALA A 329 22.57 20.84 29.66
CA ALA A 329 21.69 21.91 29.17
C ALA A 329 21.91 22.20 27.68
N GLN A 330 23.13 21.94 27.16
CA GLN A 330 23.43 22.12 25.75
C GLN A 330 22.68 21.09 24.89
N THR A 331 22.62 19.83 25.32
CA THR A 331 21.84 18.76 24.67
C THR A 331 20.38 19.18 24.47
N ASN A 332 19.75 19.73 25.51
CA ASN A 332 18.37 20.21 25.44
C ASN A 332 18.24 21.43 24.51
N SER A 333 19.22 22.33 24.50
CA SER A 333 19.20 23.49 23.58
C SER A 333 19.31 23.06 22.11
N THR A 334 20.13 22.04 21.82
CA THR A 334 20.27 21.48 20.48
C THR A 334 18.99 20.78 20.03
N GLU A 335 18.34 20.03 20.93
CA GLU A 335 17.03 19.43 20.67
C GLU A 335 15.97 20.49 20.33
N VAL A 336 15.88 21.57 21.12
CA VAL A 336 14.95 22.66 20.85
C VAL A 336 15.24 23.35 19.52
N ALA A 337 16.51 23.59 19.21
CA ALA A 337 16.91 24.17 17.92
C ALA A 337 16.52 23.27 16.74
N LEU A 338 16.72 21.95 16.86
CA LEU A 338 16.27 20.99 15.85
C LEU A 338 14.75 21.04 15.67
N LEU A 339 13.98 21.05 16.76
CA LEU A 339 12.52 21.13 16.70
C LEU A 339 12.04 22.43 16.04
N GLU A 340 12.72 23.56 16.27
CA GLU A 340 12.41 24.83 15.61
C GLU A 340 12.72 24.80 14.10
N LEU A 341 13.80 24.14 13.69
CA LEU A 341 14.11 23.89 12.27
C LEU A 341 13.03 23.03 11.61
N LEU A 342 12.66 21.91 12.23
CA LEU A 342 11.61 21.01 11.74
C LEU A 342 10.25 21.71 11.68
N LYS A 343 9.93 22.55 12.68
CA LYS A 343 8.72 23.37 12.67
C LYS A 343 8.71 24.36 11.52
N THR A 344 9.86 24.95 11.17
CA THR A 344 9.96 25.85 10.01
C THR A 344 9.67 25.12 8.69
N ILE A 345 10.15 23.88 8.56
CA ILE A 345 9.86 23.02 7.40
C ILE A 345 8.36 22.71 7.34
N HIS A 346 7.75 22.39 8.48
CA HIS A 346 6.31 22.13 8.61
C HIS A 346 5.47 23.36 8.21
N ASP A 347 5.76 24.52 8.80
CA ASP A 347 5.00 25.76 8.63
C ASP A 347 5.03 26.25 7.17
N ARG A 348 6.15 26.01 6.46
CA ARG A 348 6.30 26.33 5.03
C ARG A 348 5.74 25.26 4.08
N ARG A 349 5.32 24.10 4.59
CA ARG A 349 4.77 22.97 3.81
C ARG A 349 5.69 22.50 2.68
N ILE A 350 6.97 22.35 3.00
CA ILE A 350 7.99 21.93 2.03
C ILE A 350 7.75 20.47 1.62
N ALA A 351 7.57 20.23 0.32
CA ALA A 351 7.21 18.91 -0.21
C ALA A 351 8.38 17.91 -0.25
N TYR A 352 9.62 18.40 -0.38
CA TYR A 352 10.82 17.58 -0.51
C TYR A 352 11.90 18.03 0.47
N THR A 353 12.44 17.08 1.23
CA THR A 353 13.56 17.30 2.15
C THR A 353 14.70 16.38 1.78
N ILE A 354 15.83 16.95 1.36
CA ILE A 354 17.08 16.23 1.08
C ILE A 354 17.89 16.17 2.37
N ILE A 355 18.25 14.98 2.82
CA ILE A 355 19.14 14.75 3.97
C ILE A 355 20.49 14.31 3.43
N GLY A 356 21.53 15.08 3.78
CA GLY A 356 22.92 14.70 3.55
C GLY A 356 23.69 14.68 4.86
N ALA A 357 23.98 13.48 5.35
CA ALA A 357 24.82 13.22 6.51
C ALA A 357 25.92 12.22 6.13
N THR A 358 27.04 12.29 6.83
CA THR A 358 28.16 11.33 6.79
C THR A 358 27.82 10.09 7.62
N ASP A 359 27.15 10.26 8.77
CA ASP A 359 26.68 9.18 9.65
C ASP A 359 25.26 8.71 9.26
N VAL A 360 25.07 7.41 9.07
CA VAL A 360 23.77 6.82 8.73
C VAL A 360 22.79 6.88 9.91
N HIS A 361 23.29 6.86 11.14
CA HIS A 361 22.47 6.99 12.34
C HIS A 361 21.83 8.39 12.45
N ASP A 362 22.52 9.43 11.97
CA ASP A 362 21.96 10.79 11.91
C ASP A 362 20.81 10.86 10.88
N ILE A 363 20.92 10.12 9.78
CA ILE A 363 19.84 10.02 8.77
C ILE A 363 18.61 9.34 9.38
N ASP A 364 18.80 8.22 10.08
CA ASP A 364 17.71 7.49 10.76
C ASP A 364 17.00 8.39 11.78
N TYR A 365 17.76 9.05 12.66
CA TYR A 365 17.19 9.96 13.65
C TYR A 365 16.42 11.13 13.01
N LEU A 366 17.00 11.80 12.00
CA LEU A 366 16.33 12.90 11.30
C LEU A 366 15.10 12.44 10.54
N ALA A 367 15.14 11.25 9.93
CA ALA A 367 14.01 10.68 9.22
C ALA A 367 12.82 10.45 10.16
N LYS A 368 13.08 9.87 11.33
CA LYS A 368 12.09 9.68 12.39
C LYS A 368 11.47 11.00 12.85
N GLN A 369 12.29 12.00 13.15
CA GLN A 369 11.80 13.32 13.59
C GLN A 369 11.01 14.05 12.49
N LEU A 370 11.43 13.93 11.23
CA LEU A 370 10.70 14.46 10.09
C LEU A 370 9.38 13.74 9.86
N GLN A 371 9.31 12.43 10.05
CA GLN A 371 8.06 11.68 9.90
C GLN A 371 7.05 12.08 11.00
N ASP A 372 7.54 12.28 12.24
CA ASP A 372 6.73 12.73 13.38
C ASP A 372 6.23 14.18 13.25
N CYS A 373 7.10 15.12 12.85
CA CYS A 373 6.75 16.55 12.77
C CYS A 373 6.19 16.96 11.40
N CYS A 374 6.68 16.35 10.31
CA CYS A 374 6.50 16.77 8.92
C CYS A 374 6.08 15.61 8.02
N ALA A 375 5.05 14.85 8.38
CA ALA A 375 4.53 13.69 7.61
C ALA A 375 4.11 14.01 6.14
N GLU A 376 4.06 15.28 5.75
CA GLU A 376 3.77 15.71 4.38
C GLU A 376 5.01 15.80 3.49
N SER A 377 6.20 15.95 4.08
CA SER A 377 7.45 16.09 3.34
C SER A 377 8.03 14.73 2.99
N ARG A 378 8.51 14.59 1.76
CA ARG A 378 9.17 13.37 1.30
C ARG A 378 10.67 13.46 1.52
N ILE A 379 11.21 12.45 2.19
CA ILE A 379 12.62 12.34 2.48
C ILE A 379 13.36 11.83 1.23
N ILE A 380 14.46 12.49 0.91
CA ILE A 380 15.43 12.07 -0.10
C ILE A 380 16.79 11.97 0.56
N THR A 381 17.48 10.84 0.44
CA THR A 381 18.85 10.66 0.94
C THR A 381 19.82 10.50 -0.22
N LEU A 382 21.07 10.93 -0.04
CA LEU A 382 22.12 10.83 -1.07
C LEU A 382 23.06 9.63 -0.86
N ASN A 383 22.90 8.92 0.26
CA ASN A 383 23.71 7.77 0.63
C ASN A 383 22.84 6.52 0.68
N SER A 384 23.35 5.41 0.15
CA SER A 384 22.73 4.09 0.22
C SER A 384 23.35 3.26 1.33
N ASP A 385 22.50 2.66 2.16
CA ASP A 385 22.90 1.76 3.24
C ASP A 385 21.86 0.64 3.42
N GLN A 386 22.33 -0.56 3.74
CA GLN A 386 21.46 -1.71 4.00
C GLN A 386 20.66 -1.57 5.31
N LEU A 387 21.13 -0.73 6.25
CA LEU A 387 20.46 -0.44 7.51
C LEU A 387 19.05 0.12 7.33
N TYR A 388 18.74 0.75 6.18
CA TYR A 388 17.40 1.24 5.85
C TYR A 388 16.34 0.13 5.76
N LEU A 389 16.76 -1.13 5.59
CA LEU A 389 15.88 -2.30 5.58
C LEU A 389 15.76 -2.98 6.95
N HIS A 390 16.49 -2.51 7.96
CA HIS A 390 16.42 -3.05 9.31
C HIS A 390 15.05 -2.79 9.93
N SER A 391 14.50 -3.77 10.65
CA SER A 391 13.10 -3.71 11.13
C SER A 391 12.76 -2.53 12.05
N GLU A 392 13.76 -1.93 12.70
CA GLU A 392 13.60 -0.76 13.57
C GLU A 392 13.65 0.57 12.82
N VAL A 393 14.38 0.62 11.70
CA VAL A 393 14.68 1.82 10.90
C VAL A 393 13.72 1.94 9.72
N ASN A 394 13.35 0.80 9.13
CA ASN A 394 12.51 0.71 7.93
C ASN A 394 11.16 1.43 8.04
N PRO A 395 10.41 1.38 9.16
CA PRO A 395 9.13 2.09 9.27
C PRO A 395 9.25 3.60 9.06
N ASP A 396 10.38 4.19 9.43
CA ASP A 396 10.63 5.63 9.40
C ASP A 396 11.14 6.08 8.02
N LEU A 397 11.88 5.20 7.32
CA LEU A 397 12.41 5.44 5.97
C LEU A 397 11.59 4.82 4.83
N ALA A 398 10.52 4.07 5.11
CA ALA A 398 9.68 3.46 4.08
C ALA A 398 9.07 4.52 3.14
N GLY A 399 9.36 4.39 1.85
CA GLY A 399 8.99 5.38 0.83
C GLY A 399 9.99 6.54 0.66
N ALA A 400 11.09 6.59 1.41
CA ALA A 400 12.16 7.54 1.14
C ALA A 400 12.83 7.24 -0.21
N ILE A 401 13.27 8.29 -0.91
CA ILE A 401 14.02 8.16 -2.17
C ILE A 401 15.52 8.16 -1.84
N VAL A 402 16.24 7.16 -2.32
CA VAL A 402 17.70 7.10 -2.19
C VAL A 402 18.33 7.38 -3.55
N ALA A 403 19.08 8.48 -3.65
CA ALA A 403 19.80 8.90 -4.84
C ALA A 403 21.29 8.62 -4.66
N SER A 404 21.78 7.48 -5.14
CA SER A 404 23.15 7.02 -4.90
C SER A 404 23.84 6.53 -6.18
N THR A 405 25.17 6.43 -6.15
CA THR A 405 25.93 5.80 -7.25
C THR A 405 25.69 4.30 -7.31
N TYR A 406 25.52 3.68 -6.13
CA TYR A 406 25.35 2.25 -5.96
C TYR A 406 24.02 1.97 -5.26
N PRO A 407 23.08 1.25 -5.91
CA PRO A 407 21.74 1.05 -5.36
C PRO A 407 21.67 -0.08 -4.32
N LEU A 408 22.74 -0.87 -4.13
CA LEU A 408 22.79 -2.05 -3.25
C LEU A 408 21.75 -3.13 -3.59
N ILE A 409 21.36 -3.22 -4.86
CA ILE A 409 20.42 -4.23 -5.35
C ILE A 409 21.23 -5.40 -5.89
N GLY A 410 21.22 -6.56 -5.25
CA GLY A 410 22.02 -7.71 -5.68
C GLY A 410 21.78 -8.18 -7.14
N GLN A 411 20.61 -7.87 -7.72
CA GLN A 411 20.33 -8.14 -9.14
C GLN A 411 21.08 -7.22 -10.12
N ASN A 412 21.52 -6.05 -9.66
CA ASN A 412 22.14 -5.01 -10.48
C ASN A 412 23.45 -5.47 -11.12
N GLN A 413 24.20 -6.37 -10.48
CA GLN A 413 25.41 -7.00 -11.05
C GLN A 413 25.15 -7.70 -12.40
N ARG A 414 23.92 -8.19 -12.61
CA ARG A 414 23.48 -8.75 -13.89
C ARG A 414 23.09 -7.67 -14.90
N TRP A 415 22.54 -6.54 -14.42
CA TRP A 415 22.03 -5.45 -15.26
C TRP A 415 23.13 -4.57 -15.86
N THR A 416 24.25 -4.39 -15.14
CA THR A 416 25.40 -3.58 -15.55
C THR A 416 26.53 -4.39 -16.24
N GLY A 417 26.23 -5.64 -16.65
CA GLY A 417 27.08 -6.40 -17.57
C GLY A 417 28.40 -6.92 -16.98
N ALA A 418 28.45 -7.26 -15.69
CA ALA A 418 29.64 -7.85 -15.07
C ALA A 418 29.86 -9.35 -15.40
N SER A 419 29.17 -9.90 -16.42
CA SER A 419 29.39 -11.27 -16.93
C SER A 419 30.72 -11.39 -17.70
N SER A 420 31.81 -11.05 -17.04
CA SER A 420 33.10 -11.64 -17.34
C SER A 420 33.00 -13.14 -17.00
N PRO A 421 33.43 -14.07 -17.88
CA PRO A 421 33.43 -15.52 -17.59
C PRO A 421 34.30 -15.92 -16.38
N PHE A 422 34.94 -14.96 -15.72
CA PHE A 422 35.82 -15.15 -14.57
C PHE A 422 35.17 -14.85 -13.20
N SER A 423 33.94 -14.34 -13.13
CA SER A 423 33.27 -14.00 -11.86
C SER A 423 31.90 -14.68 -11.71
N SER A 424 31.87 -15.87 -11.12
CA SER A 424 30.63 -16.54 -10.69
C SER A 424 30.16 -16.12 -9.29
N GLN A 425 30.88 -15.20 -8.64
CA GLN A 425 30.60 -14.74 -7.28
C GLN A 425 29.76 -13.46 -7.33
N THR A 426 28.67 -13.46 -6.56
CA THR A 426 27.87 -12.27 -6.26
C THR A 426 28.41 -11.65 -4.97
N TYR A 427 28.69 -10.35 -4.99
CA TYR A 427 29.15 -9.61 -3.81
C TYR A 427 27.98 -8.85 -3.20
N GLU A 428 27.84 -8.83 -1.88
CA GLU A 428 26.89 -7.97 -1.18
C GLU A 428 27.67 -7.00 -0.29
N PHE A 429 27.27 -5.72 -0.28
CA PHE A 429 27.95 -4.66 0.45
C PHE A 429 26.98 -4.01 1.45
N SER A 430 27.49 -3.58 2.60
CA SER A 430 26.71 -2.90 3.63
C SER A 430 26.28 -1.49 3.23
N SER A 431 27.16 -0.77 2.52
CA SER A 431 26.92 0.62 2.10
C SER A 431 27.46 0.90 0.70
N GLY A 432 26.95 1.96 0.06
CA GLY A 432 27.47 2.42 -1.24
C GLY A 432 28.94 2.86 -1.17
N THR A 433 29.39 3.34 -0.01
CA THR A 433 30.79 3.69 0.26
C THR A 433 31.70 2.46 0.20
N ALA A 434 31.27 1.35 0.80
CA ALA A 434 31.97 0.08 0.80
C ALA A 434 32.14 -0.46 -0.63
N GLU A 435 31.06 -0.43 -1.43
CA GLU A 435 31.09 -0.84 -2.83
C GLU A 435 31.99 0.05 -3.71
N GLY A 436 31.98 1.36 -3.46
CA GLY A 436 32.87 2.30 -4.13
C GLY A 436 34.34 2.02 -3.85
N VAL A 437 34.70 1.72 -2.59
CA VAL A 437 36.06 1.34 -2.17
C VAL A 437 36.49 -0.02 -2.76
N PHE A 438 35.58 -0.99 -2.83
CA PHE A 438 35.84 -2.25 -3.54
C PHE A 438 36.21 -1.99 -5.01
N ASN A 439 35.41 -1.20 -5.73
CA ASN A 439 35.66 -0.87 -7.13
C ASN A 439 36.95 -0.07 -7.33
N ALA A 440 37.24 0.88 -6.44
CA ALA A 440 38.48 1.65 -6.45
C ALA A 440 39.72 0.75 -6.27
N THR A 441 39.65 -0.20 -5.34
CA THR A 441 40.71 -1.17 -5.06
C THR A 441 40.98 -2.07 -6.26
N VAL A 442 39.93 -2.60 -6.88
CA VAL A 442 40.03 -3.44 -8.08
C VAL A 442 40.63 -2.68 -9.27
N ALA A 443 40.25 -1.41 -9.45
CA ALA A 443 40.83 -0.54 -10.48
C ALA A 443 42.31 -0.24 -10.21
N LEU A 444 42.69 0.07 -8.96
CA LEU A 444 44.09 0.31 -8.57
C LEU A 444 44.99 -0.92 -8.75
N LEU A 445 44.45 -2.12 -8.54
CA LEU A 445 45.17 -3.38 -8.78
C LEU A 445 45.26 -3.76 -10.27
N GLY A 446 44.87 -2.87 -11.17
CA GLY A 446 45.04 -3.01 -12.62
C GLY A 446 44.03 -3.96 -13.28
N LYS A 447 42.87 -4.20 -12.64
CA LYS A 447 41.79 -5.07 -13.16
C LYS A 447 40.45 -4.35 -13.28
N PRO A 448 40.35 -3.20 -13.97
CA PRO A 448 39.11 -2.42 -14.07
C PRO A 448 37.94 -3.20 -14.68
N GLU A 449 38.21 -4.26 -15.45
CA GLU A 449 37.20 -5.18 -15.99
C GLU A 449 36.43 -5.96 -14.92
N ARG A 450 36.98 -6.07 -13.70
CA ARG A 450 36.36 -6.76 -12.57
C ARG A 450 35.52 -5.85 -11.67
N MET A 451 35.38 -4.57 -12.01
CA MET A 451 34.48 -3.66 -11.28
C MET A 451 33.02 -4.13 -11.39
N VAL A 452 32.33 -4.13 -10.25
CA VAL A 452 30.97 -4.66 -10.08
C VAL A 452 29.99 -3.48 -9.98
N GLU A 453 28.76 -3.65 -10.48
CA GLU A 453 27.68 -2.63 -10.54
C GLU A 453 28.04 -1.28 -11.19
N TYR A 454 29.16 -1.23 -11.90
CA TYR A 454 29.70 0.00 -12.45
C TYR A 454 29.36 0.15 -13.94
N GLY A 455 28.46 1.09 -14.25
CA GLY A 455 28.02 1.41 -15.63
C GLY A 455 26.51 1.70 -15.74
N MET A 456 26.05 2.14 -16.92
CA MET A 456 24.62 2.29 -17.20
C MET A 456 23.95 0.93 -17.46
N PRO A 457 22.83 0.60 -16.79
CA PRO A 457 22.14 -0.67 -17.01
C PRO A 457 21.46 -0.71 -18.39
N PHE A 458 21.36 -1.90 -18.97
CA PHE A 458 20.64 -2.16 -20.23
C PHE A 458 21.14 -1.38 -21.46
N SER A 459 22.37 -0.85 -21.44
CA SER A 459 22.96 -0.20 -22.62
C SER A 459 23.34 -1.24 -23.68
N ALA A 460 22.76 -1.13 -24.88
CA ALA A 460 23.10 -1.99 -26.03
C ALA A 460 24.44 -1.60 -26.69
N ASP A 461 24.87 -0.35 -26.52
CA ASP A 461 26.14 0.16 -27.07
C ASP A 461 27.21 0.21 -25.97
N THR A 462 28.00 -0.87 -25.89
CA THR A 462 29.17 -1.03 -25.00
C THR A 462 30.37 -0.17 -25.42
N LYS A 463 30.27 0.59 -26.52
CA LYS A 463 31.34 1.44 -27.08
C LYS A 463 31.15 2.94 -26.89
N ALA A 464 29.97 3.40 -26.47
CA ALA A 464 29.77 4.82 -26.16
C ALA A 464 30.53 5.17 -24.87
N SER A 465 31.26 6.29 -24.83
CA SER A 465 31.94 6.78 -23.62
C SER A 465 31.00 6.90 -22.41
N ASP A 466 29.70 7.09 -22.69
CA ASP A 466 28.61 7.16 -21.72
C ASP A 466 28.32 5.85 -20.97
N SER A 467 28.65 4.67 -21.53
CA SER A 467 28.40 3.38 -20.88
C SER A 467 29.53 2.92 -19.96
N GLN A 468 30.68 3.61 -20.00
CA GLN A 468 31.87 3.31 -19.21
C GLN A 468 31.92 4.03 -17.86
N LYS A 469 30.92 4.88 -17.57
CA LYS A 469 30.80 5.66 -16.33
C LYS A 469 29.53 5.24 -15.56
N PRO A 470 29.50 5.40 -14.23
CA PRO A 470 28.33 5.05 -13.43
C PRO A 470 27.21 6.07 -13.63
N GLY A 471 25.96 5.60 -13.60
CA GLY A 471 24.78 6.47 -13.52
C GLY A 471 24.41 6.76 -12.07
N LEU A 472 23.61 7.81 -11.84
CA LEU A 472 22.98 8.06 -10.54
C LEU A 472 21.69 7.25 -10.46
N TRP A 473 21.64 6.28 -9.55
CA TRP A 473 20.46 5.47 -9.30
C TRP A 473 19.49 6.22 -8.40
N LEU A 474 18.23 6.30 -8.83
CA LEU A 474 17.13 6.68 -7.98
C LEU A 474 16.40 5.42 -7.56
N THR A 475 16.37 5.15 -6.26
CA THR A 475 15.68 4.02 -5.67
C THR A 475 14.72 4.47 -4.59
N VAL A 476 13.81 3.59 -4.19
CA VAL A 476 12.84 3.83 -3.11
C VAL A 476 12.90 2.70 -2.12
N VAL A 477 12.90 3.05 -0.83
CA VAL A 477 12.94 2.08 0.27
C VAL A 477 11.57 1.42 0.41
N GLY A 478 11.50 0.10 0.16
CA GLY A 478 10.32 -0.73 0.45
C GLY A 478 10.38 -1.34 1.84
N ARG A 479 9.42 -2.22 2.16
CA ARG A 479 9.35 -2.91 3.45
C ARG A 479 10.40 -4.01 3.62
N GLY A 480 10.84 -4.63 2.53
CA GLY A 480 11.79 -5.75 2.54
C GLY A 480 13.00 -5.53 1.65
N ASP A 481 12.88 -4.71 0.61
CA ASP A 481 13.97 -4.44 -0.34
C ASP A 481 13.93 -2.99 -0.86
N VAL A 482 15.01 -2.57 -1.53
CA VAL A 482 15.13 -1.27 -2.19
C VAL A 482 14.85 -1.43 -3.69
N TRP A 483 13.95 -0.60 -4.23
CA TRP A 483 13.49 -0.75 -5.61
C TRP A 483 13.90 0.39 -6.52
N PRO A 484 14.33 0.12 -7.77
CA PRO A 484 14.74 1.16 -8.69
C PRO A 484 13.53 1.95 -9.22
N LEU A 485 13.70 3.26 -9.34
CA LEU A 485 12.78 4.19 -9.99
C LEU A 485 13.31 4.60 -11.36
N ASP A 486 14.57 5.03 -11.41
CA ASP A 486 15.22 5.58 -12.59
C ASP A 486 16.75 5.51 -12.47
N VAL A 487 17.45 5.64 -13.60
CA VAL A 487 18.91 5.85 -13.62
C VAL A 487 19.21 7.08 -14.46
N LEU A 488 19.78 8.08 -13.80
CA LEU A 488 20.10 9.37 -14.41
C LEU A 488 21.53 9.37 -14.94
N LYS A 489 21.69 9.95 -16.13
CA LYS A 489 23.01 10.28 -16.66
C LYS A 489 23.56 11.49 -15.92
N VAL A 490 24.83 11.43 -15.55
CA VAL A 490 25.53 12.50 -14.85
C VAL A 490 26.56 13.12 -15.79
N ASP A 491 26.57 14.45 -15.86
CA ASP A 491 27.57 15.18 -16.64
C ASP A 491 28.91 15.16 -15.89
N ASP A 492 29.94 14.59 -16.55
CA ASP A 492 31.31 14.52 -16.03
C ASP A 492 32.26 15.23 -17.00
N SER A 493 32.16 16.56 -17.04
CA SER A 493 32.98 17.42 -17.90
C SER A 493 34.45 17.50 -17.45
N GLU A 494 34.73 17.26 -16.17
CA GLU A 494 36.07 17.36 -15.57
C GLU A 494 36.83 16.01 -15.53
N GLY A 495 36.16 14.93 -15.94
CA GLY A 495 36.71 13.57 -15.93
C GLY A 495 37.00 13.08 -14.50
N TYR A 496 36.14 13.43 -13.54
CA TYR A 496 36.24 13.00 -12.15
C TYR A 496 36.07 11.49 -12.01
N LEU A 497 35.19 10.89 -12.82
CA LEU A 497 34.83 9.47 -12.71
C LEU A 497 35.83 8.56 -13.41
N CYS A 498 36.20 7.45 -12.76
CA CYS A 498 37.06 6.44 -13.36
C CYS A 498 36.31 5.72 -14.49
N PRO A 499 36.90 5.53 -15.69
CA PRO A 499 36.27 4.77 -16.75
C PRO A 499 36.45 3.25 -16.53
N LYS A 500 35.38 2.48 -16.76
CA LYS A 500 35.46 1.01 -16.83
C LYS A 500 35.89 0.57 -18.23
N MET A 501 37.09 0.00 -18.33
CA MET A 501 37.53 -0.70 -19.53
C MET A 501 36.98 -2.13 -19.49
N THR A 502 35.93 -2.43 -20.28
CA THR A 502 35.80 -3.61 -21.18
C THR A 502 34.35 -3.98 -21.53
N GLY A 503 34.22 -4.69 -22.65
CA GLY A 503 32.99 -5.25 -23.18
C GLY A 503 32.57 -6.55 -22.49
N GLY A 504 31.40 -6.49 -21.86
CA GLY A 504 30.56 -7.64 -21.54
C GLY A 504 29.18 -7.40 -22.15
N SER A 505 28.54 -8.45 -22.66
CA SER A 505 27.13 -8.40 -23.06
C SER A 505 26.26 -8.40 -21.80
N THR A 506 25.25 -7.54 -21.76
CA THR A 506 24.22 -7.58 -20.73
C THR A 506 23.33 -8.81 -20.95
N ASP A 507 23.35 -9.77 -20.02
CA ASP A 507 22.37 -10.85 -20.01
C ASP A 507 21.04 -10.30 -19.48
N LEU A 508 20.12 -9.99 -20.39
CA LEU A 508 18.74 -9.54 -20.10
C LEU A 508 17.83 -10.68 -19.60
N GLY A 509 18.37 -11.62 -18.83
CA GLY A 509 17.60 -12.69 -18.21
C GLY A 509 16.77 -12.16 -17.05
N PHE A 510 15.57 -11.63 -17.33
CA PHE A 510 14.57 -11.32 -16.33
C PHE A 510 13.58 -12.49 -16.21
N PRO A 511 13.77 -13.47 -15.31
CA PRO A 511 12.67 -14.32 -14.93
C PRO A 511 11.70 -13.49 -14.08
N PRO A 512 10.42 -13.36 -14.46
CA PRO A 512 9.40 -12.83 -13.56
C PRO A 512 9.39 -13.62 -12.26
N SER A 513 8.97 -13.00 -11.16
CA SER A 513 8.78 -13.76 -9.92
C SER A 513 7.73 -14.85 -10.16
N ARG A 514 8.06 -16.11 -9.86
CA ARG A 514 7.13 -17.25 -10.06
C ARG A 514 5.80 -17.05 -9.34
N VAL A 515 5.84 -16.31 -8.23
CA VAL A 515 4.68 -15.92 -7.43
C VAL A 515 3.76 -15.01 -8.24
N PHE A 516 4.30 -13.96 -8.87
CA PHE A 516 3.52 -13.08 -9.72
C PHE A 516 2.97 -13.80 -10.96
N GLU A 517 3.76 -14.67 -11.60
CA GLU A 517 3.28 -15.49 -12.73
C GLU A 517 2.08 -16.35 -12.32
N PHE A 518 2.16 -17.02 -11.17
CA PHE A 518 1.07 -17.82 -10.63
C PHE A 518 -0.19 -16.98 -10.37
N PHE A 519 -0.04 -15.82 -9.71
CA PHE A 519 -1.18 -14.92 -9.45
C PHE A 519 -1.79 -14.36 -10.73
N PHE A 520 -0.96 -13.99 -11.71
CA PHE A 520 -1.43 -13.53 -13.02
C PHE A 520 -2.24 -14.61 -13.72
N VAL A 521 -1.70 -15.83 -13.85
CA VAL A 521 -2.41 -16.95 -14.49
C VAL A 521 -3.67 -17.31 -13.72
N ALA A 522 -3.63 -17.37 -12.39
CA ALA A 522 -4.81 -17.63 -11.57
C ALA A 522 -5.89 -16.55 -11.78
N ALA A 523 -5.51 -15.27 -11.78
CA ALA A 523 -6.43 -14.16 -12.04
C ALA A 523 -7.02 -14.23 -13.45
N SER A 524 -6.22 -14.55 -14.47
CA SER A 524 -6.69 -14.74 -15.85
C SER A 524 -7.69 -15.90 -15.94
N VAL A 525 -7.40 -17.04 -15.31
CA VAL A 525 -8.31 -18.20 -15.29
C VAL A 525 -9.62 -17.86 -14.59
N VAL A 526 -9.57 -17.19 -13.43
CA VAL A 526 -10.76 -16.76 -12.69
C VAL A 526 -11.60 -15.77 -13.53
N CYS A 527 -10.97 -14.82 -14.22
CA CYS A 527 -11.68 -13.87 -15.08
C CYS A 527 -12.31 -14.57 -16.30
N ILE A 528 -11.59 -15.48 -16.96
CA ILE A 528 -12.11 -16.29 -18.07
C ILE A 528 -13.32 -17.10 -17.60
N VAL A 529 -13.23 -17.79 -16.46
CA VAL A 529 -14.34 -18.56 -15.90
C VAL A 529 -15.52 -17.65 -15.59
N ALA A 530 -15.30 -16.48 -14.97
CA ALA A 530 -16.35 -15.52 -14.67
C ALA A 530 -17.06 -15.01 -15.95
N TRP A 531 -16.31 -14.68 -17.00
CA TRP A 531 -16.87 -14.24 -18.27
C TRP A 531 -17.56 -15.36 -19.04
N LEU A 532 -17.02 -16.57 -19.05
CA LEU A 532 -17.69 -17.74 -19.64
C LEU A 532 -19.00 -18.05 -18.92
N LEU A 533 -19.02 -18.03 -17.59
CA LEU A 533 -20.23 -18.21 -16.79
C LEU A 533 -21.27 -17.12 -17.11
N MET A 534 -20.86 -15.86 -17.21
CA MET A 534 -21.75 -14.78 -17.65
C MET A 534 -22.25 -15.01 -19.08
N GLY A 535 -21.37 -15.36 -20.02
CA GLY A 535 -21.71 -15.62 -21.43
C GLY A 535 -22.75 -16.73 -21.59
N VAL A 536 -22.56 -17.87 -20.92
CA VAL A 536 -23.50 -19.01 -20.90
C VAL A 536 -24.85 -18.62 -20.27
N MET A 537 -24.85 -17.74 -19.26
CA MET A 537 -26.09 -17.27 -18.63
C MET A 537 -26.88 -16.27 -19.48
N LEU A 538 -26.18 -15.50 -20.32
CA LEU A 538 -26.77 -14.48 -21.20
C LEU A 538 -27.24 -15.05 -22.55
N PHE A 539 -26.61 -16.10 -23.07
CA PHE A 539 -26.93 -16.74 -24.35
C PHE A 539 -27.05 -18.26 -24.18
N PRO A 540 -28.18 -18.92 -24.56
CA PRO A 540 -29.38 -18.42 -25.25
C PRO A 540 -30.40 -17.75 -24.33
N SER A 541 -31.34 -17.00 -24.94
CA SER A 541 -32.43 -16.34 -24.22
C SER A 541 -33.20 -17.34 -23.32
N PRO A 542 -33.67 -16.93 -22.12
CA PRO A 542 -34.31 -17.82 -21.14
C PRO A 542 -35.59 -18.47 -21.65
N ASP A 543 -36.18 -17.93 -22.72
CA ASP A 543 -37.38 -18.45 -23.37
C ASP A 543 -37.04 -19.58 -24.37
N GLN A 544 -35.75 -19.82 -24.68
CA GLN A 544 -35.27 -20.94 -25.48
C GLN A 544 -34.82 -22.09 -24.56
N THR A 545 -35.51 -23.22 -24.70
CA THR A 545 -35.29 -24.45 -23.92
C THR A 545 -34.40 -25.48 -24.64
N GLU A 546 -34.10 -25.27 -25.91
CA GLU A 546 -33.36 -26.22 -26.75
C GLU A 546 -32.00 -25.65 -27.19
N GLY A 547 -30.95 -26.45 -27.08
CA GLY A 547 -29.58 -26.11 -27.51
C GLY A 547 -28.50 -26.54 -26.52
N VAL A 548 -27.27 -26.73 -27.01
CA VAL A 548 -26.11 -27.19 -26.22
C VAL A 548 -25.83 -26.27 -25.02
N LEU A 549 -25.86 -24.95 -25.24
CA LEU A 549 -25.68 -23.94 -24.18
C LEU A 549 -26.83 -23.93 -23.16
N ALA A 550 -28.05 -24.32 -23.55
CA ALA A 550 -29.18 -24.43 -22.62
C ALA A 550 -29.03 -25.63 -21.69
N GLY A 551 -28.42 -26.73 -22.16
CA GLY A 551 -28.02 -27.88 -21.33
C GLY A 551 -27.01 -27.49 -20.26
N VAL A 552 -25.87 -26.89 -20.68
CA VAL A 552 -24.82 -26.43 -19.75
C VAL A 552 -25.35 -25.44 -18.71
N ARG A 553 -26.28 -24.55 -19.10
CA ARG A 553 -26.94 -23.62 -18.18
C ARG A 553 -27.72 -24.34 -17.09
N ASN A 554 -28.42 -25.42 -17.43
CA ASN A 554 -29.27 -26.16 -16.50
C ASN A 554 -28.45 -27.04 -15.53
N ASP A 555 -27.27 -27.48 -15.95
CA ASP A 555 -26.35 -28.28 -15.11
C ASP A 555 -25.60 -27.43 -14.06
N LEU A 556 -25.56 -26.11 -14.21
CA LEU A 556 -24.93 -25.21 -13.24
C LEU A 556 -25.72 -25.14 -11.92
N PRO A 557 -25.03 -25.01 -10.76
CA PRO A 557 -25.68 -24.85 -9.46
C PRO A 557 -26.74 -23.75 -9.46
N ILE A 558 -27.87 -23.99 -8.79
CA ILE A 558 -29.00 -23.04 -8.69
C ILE A 558 -28.52 -21.68 -8.15
N SER A 559 -27.56 -21.66 -7.22
CA SER A 559 -26.96 -20.43 -6.71
C SER A 559 -26.36 -19.57 -7.83
N ILE A 560 -25.55 -20.15 -8.72
CA ILE A 560 -24.92 -19.45 -9.84
C ILE A 560 -25.98 -18.97 -10.84
N GLN A 561 -26.99 -19.79 -11.13
CA GLN A 561 -28.11 -19.41 -12.00
C GLN A 561 -28.92 -18.25 -11.42
N VAL A 562 -29.13 -18.23 -10.11
CA VAL A 562 -29.83 -17.14 -9.40
C VAL A 562 -28.97 -15.89 -9.39
N TYR A 563 -27.65 -15.99 -9.27
CA TYR A 563 -26.75 -14.82 -9.25
C TYR A 563 -26.52 -14.18 -10.62
N PHE A 564 -26.09 -14.95 -11.61
CA PHE A 564 -25.68 -14.45 -12.93
C PHE A 564 -26.73 -14.63 -14.02
N GLY A 565 -27.82 -15.34 -13.74
CA GLY A 565 -28.89 -15.58 -14.71
C GLY A 565 -29.68 -14.32 -15.07
N GLU A 566 -30.72 -14.54 -15.87
CA GLU A 566 -31.65 -13.48 -16.23
C GLU A 566 -32.81 -13.36 -15.22
N SER A 567 -33.36 -12.16 -15.07
CA SER A 567 -34.47 -11.90 -14.14
C SER A 567 -35.73 -12.65 -14.57
N VAL A 568 -36.44 -13.25 -13.60
CA VAL A 568 -37.71 -13.95 -13.85
C VAL A 568 -38.80 -12.98 -14.34
N PHE A 569 -38.80 -11.73 -13.86
CA PHE A 569 -39.80 -10.71 -14.19
C PHE A 569 -39.31 -9.73 -15.27
N LYS A 570 -40.17 -9.45 -16.26
CA LYS A 570 -39.85 -8.54 -17.39
C LYS A 570 -39.51 -7.10 -16.97
N THR A 571 -40.02 -6.64 -15.82
CA THR A 571 -39.79 -5.28 -15.29
C THR A 571 -38.35 -5.03 -14.88
N ASN A 572 -37.68 -6.04 -14.28
CA ASN A 572 -36.34 -5.89 -13.71
C ASN A 572 -35.22 -6.34 -14.67
N ARG A 573 -35.59 -6.94 -15.81
CA ARG A 573 -34.68 -7.48 -16.83
C ARG A 573 -33.65 -6.47 -17.33
N ARG A 574 -34.06 -5.22 -17.54
CA ARG A 574 -33.15 -4.15 -17.98
C ARG A 574 -32.18 -3.71 -16.89
N ALA A 575 -32.67 -3.54 -15.66
CA ALA A 575 -31.83 -3.17 -14.53
C ALA A 575 -30.77 -4.25 -14.26
N ARG A 576 -31.17 -5.52 -14.27
CA ARG A 576 -30.26 -6.66 -14.10
C ARG A 576 -29.19 -6.72 -15.19
N ARG A 577 -29.57 -6.60 -16.46
CA ARG A 577 -28.63 -6.55 -17.58
C ARG A 577 -27.65 -5.37 -17.48
N ALA A 578 -28.11 -4.21 -17.00
CA ALA A 578 -27.24 -3.06 -16.78
C ALA A 578 -26.22 -3.32 -15.67
N TYR A 579 -26.62 -3.90 -14.53
CA TYR A 579 -25.68 -4.23 -13.45
C TYR A 579 -24.70 -5.34 -13.82
N LEU A 580 -25.14 -6.35 -14.58
CA LEU A 580 -24.26 -7.39 -15.14
C LEU A 580 -23.26 -6.82 -16.14
N PHE A 581 -23.69 -5.86 -16.99
CA PHE A 581 -22.77 -5.12 -17.87
C PHE A 581 -21.74 -4.33 -17.08
N ILE A 582 -22.16 -3.59 -16.05
CA ILE A 582 -21.23 -2.84 -15.19
C ILE A 582 -20.26 -3.77 -14.47
N LEU A 583 -20.73 -4.94 -14.01
CA LEU A 583 -19.87 -5.93 -13.37
C LEU A 583 -18.85 -6.54 -14.35
N ALA A 584 -19.30 -6.98 -15.53
CA ALA A 584 -18.43 -7.53 -16.58
C ALA A 584 -17.39 -6.50 -17.02
N GLY A 585 -17.82 -5.25 -17.14
CA GLY A 585 -17.00 -4.11 -17.50
C GLY A 585 -15.98 -3.73 -16.42
N GLY A 586 -16.42 -3.67 -15.17
CA GLY A 586 -15.52 -3.44 -14.02
C GLY A 586 -14.45 -4.53 -13.93
N LEU A 587 -14.83 -5.80 -14.11
CA LEU A 587 -13.90 -6.93 -14.12
C LEU A 587 -12.91 -6.87 -15.30
N LEU A 588 -13.34 -6.33 -16.45
CA LEU A 588 -12.47 -6.06 -17.58
C LEU A 588 -11.48 -4.95 -17.27
N VAL A 589 -11.93 -3.85 -16.66
CA VAL A 589 -11.04 -2.76 -16.26
C VAL A 589 -10.01 -3.23 -15.23
N THR A 590 -10.42 -4.02 -14.23
CA THR A 590 -9.48 -4.56 -13.22
C THR A 590 -8.44 -5.46 -13.86
N TYR A 591 -8.87 -6.32 -14.79
CA TYR A 591 -7.98 -7.21 -15.51
C TYR A 591 -7.07 -6.46 -16.50
N ALA A 592 -7.58 -5.41 -17.16
CA ALA A 592 -6.81 -4.56 -18.05
C ALA A 592 -5.70 -3.82 -17.30
N ILE A 593 -5.94 -3.36 -16.07
CA ILE A 593 -4.91 -2.78 -15.20
C ILE A 593 -3.81 -3.83 -14.95
N LEU A 594 -4.18 -5.07 -14.63
CA LEU A 594 -3.23 -6.16 -14.39
C LEU A 594 -2.43 -6.54 -15.64
N VAL A 595 -3.05 -6.54 -16.83
CA VAL A 595 -2.39 -6.74 -18.12
C VAL A 595 -1.48 -5.56 -18.50
N TRP A 596 -1.87 -4.32 -18.18
CA TRP A 596 -1.10 -3.10 -18.47
C TRP A 596 0.31 -3.15 -17.88
N TYR A 597 0.45 -3.64 -16.65
CA TYR A 597 1.75 -3.76 -15.98
C TYR A 597 2.64 -4.87 -16.56
N TYR A 598 2.07 -5.83 -17.30
CA TYR A 598 2.83 -6.89 -17.98
C TYR A 598 3.36 -6.45 -19.37
N LEU A 599 2.76 -5.41 -19.95
CA LEU A 599 3.01 -4.94 -21.31
C LEU A 599 4.45 -4.38 -21.54
N PRO A 600 5.09 -3.68 -20.59
CA PRO A 600 6.50 -3.26 -20.70
C PRO A 600 7.49 -4.40 -20.98
N VAL A 601 7.21 -5.60 -20.44
CA VAL A 601 8.05 -6.79 -20.63
C VAL A 601 8.03 -7.27 -22.09
N PHE A 602 7.01 -6.89 -22.87
CA PHE A 602 6.92 -7.17 -24.32
C PHE A 602 8.10 -6.57 -25.10
N SER A 603 8.62 -5.41 -24.67
CA SER A 603 9.82 -4.81 -25.27
C SER A 603 11.10 -5.60 -24.99
N GLY A 604 11.14 -6.36 -23.89
CA GLY A 604 12.22 -7.26 -23.49
C GLY A 604 12.12 -8.68 -24.07
N PHE A 605 11.05 -9.02 -24.81
CA PHE A 605 10.83 -10.37 -25.38
C PHE A 605 12.00 -10.85 -26.25
N ARG A 606 12.67 -9.93 -26.94
CA ARG A 606 13.84 -10.24 -27.79
C ARG A 606 15.11 -10.56 -27.00
N ALA A 607 15.12 -10.25 -25.71
CA ALA A 607 16.30 -10.28 -24.87
C ALA A 607 16.37 -11.52 -23.96
N ILE A 608 15.36 -12.40 -24.02
CA ILE A 608 15.33 -13.68 -23.31
C ILE A 608 16.13 -14.73 -24.13
N PRO A 609 17.28 -15.22 -23.63
CA PRO A 609 18.17 -16.09 -24.41
C PRO A 609 17.62 -17.53 -24.57
N ASP A 610 16.86 -18.04 -23.61
CA ASP A 610 16.37 -19.42 -23.59
C ASP A 610 15.06 -19.62 -24.39
N SER A 611 14.95 -20.74 -25.12
CA SER A 611 13.77 -21.06 -25.94
C SER A 611 12.57 -21.48 -25.09
N TRP A 612 12.79 -22.19 -23.99
CA TRP A 612 11.71 -22.67 -23.12
C TRP A 612 11.05 -21.54 -22.34
N SER A 613 11.85 -20.62 -21.79
CA SER A 613 11.33 -19.40 -21.16
C SER A 613 10.55 -18.51 -22.13
N ARG A 614 10.96 -18.40 -23.41
CA ARG A 614 10.16 -17.69 -24.44
C ARG A 614 8.80 -18.35 -24.70
N VAL A 615 8.74 -19.68 -24.78
CA VAL A 615 7.46 -20.40 -24.97
C VAL A 615 6.54 -20.23 -23.76
N ARG A 616 7.08 -20.33 -22.54
CA ARG A 616 6.31 -20.09 -21.30
C ARG A 616 5.80 -18.65 -21.21
N PHE A 617 6.62 -17.68 -21.59
CA PHE A 617 6.23 -16.28 -21.60
C PHE A 617 5.15 -16.00 -22.66
N ALA A 618 5.29 -16.59 -23.86
CA ALA A 618 4.29 -16.50 -24.93
C ALA A 618 2.95 -17.16 -24.54
N SER A 619 2.96 -18.27 -23.80
CA SER A 619 1.72 -18.91 -23.34
C SER A 619 0.98 -18.09 -22.28
N ILE A 620 1.70 -17.47 -21.33
CA ILE A 620 1.12 -16.54 -20.34
C ILE A 620 0.47 -15.35 -21.04
N ILE A 621 1.14 -14.77 -22.05
CA ILE A 621 0.57 -13.69 -22.86
C ILE A 621 -0.66 -14.18 -23.62
N GLY A 622 -0.62 -15.37 -24.21
CA GLY A 622 -1.74 -15.98 -24.91
C GLY A 622 -2.98 -16.06 -24.02
N ILE A 623 -2.82 -16.56 -22.78
CA ILE A 623 -3.88 -16.58 -21.76
C ILE A 623 -4.35 -15.16 -21.43
N GLY A 624 -3.39 -14.23 -21.29
CA GLY A 624 -3.59 -12.79 -21.14
C GLY A 624 -4.59 -12.21 -22.14
N ILE A 625 -4.29 -12.39 -23.43
CA ILE A 625 -5.07 -11.91 -24.57
C ILE A 625 -6.42 -12.59 -24.64
N ILE A 626 -6.48 -13.93 -24.54
CA ILE A 626 -7.74 -14.71 -24.59
C ILE A 626 -8.73 -14.19 -23.54
N SER A 627 -8.23 -13.94 -22.33
CA SER A 627 -9.00 -13.36 -21.23
C SER A 627 -9.61 -12.01 -21.66
N THR A 628 -8.79 -11.05 -22.09
CA THR A 628 -9.27 -9.71 -22.52
C THR A 628 -10.28 -9.78 -23.67
N TRP A 629 -10.09 -10.69 -24.62
CA TRP A 629 -11.04 -10.92 -25.72
C TRP A 629 -12.37 -11.48 -25.21
N CYS A 630 -12.34 -12.45 -24.30
CA CYS A 630 -13.54 -13.03 -23.68
C CYS A 630 -14.35 -11.95 -22.93
N GLY A 631 -13.68 -11.13 -22.12
CA GLY A 631 -14.32 -10.02 -21.42
C GLY A 631 -14.93 -8.99 -22.35
N SER A 632 -14.20 -8.61 -23.41
CA SER A 632 -14.68 -7.65 -24.41
C SER A 632 -15.90 -8.16 -25.16
N ALA A 633 -15.91 -9.45 -25.51
CA ALA A 633 -17.06 -10.10 -26.16
C ALA A 633 -18.30 -10.09 -25.24
N VAL A 634 -18.16 -10.44 -23.96
CA VAL A 634 -19.28 -10.47 -23.00
C VAL A 634 -19.81 -9.06 -22.72
N ALA A 635 -18.92 -8.06 -22.56
CA ALA A 635 -19.30 -6.66 -22.39
C ALA A 635 -20.02 -6.11 -23.64
N GLY A 636 -19.52 -6.41 -24.83
CA GLY A 636 -20.16 -6.04 -26.10
C GLY A 636 -21.52 -6.69 -26.27
N ALA A 637 -21.65 -7.98 -25.92
CA ALA A 637 -22.89 -8.73 -26.05
C ALA A 637 -23.98 -8.26 -25.06
N THR A 638 -23.61 -7.94 -23.82
CA THR A 638 -24.50 -7.33 -22.82
C THR A 638 -24.94 -5.92 -23.23
N PHE A 639 -24.04 -5.10 -23.80
CA PHE A 639 -24.38 -3.80 -24.39
C PHE A 639 -25.35 -3.91 -25.56
N TRP A 640 -25.16 -4.87 -26.47
CA TRP A 640 -26.08 -5.13 -27.57
C TRP A 640 -27.49 -5.51 -27.06
N LEU A 641 -27.56 -6.35 -26.02
CA LEU A 641 -28.82 -6.74 -25.37
C LEU A 641 -29.53 -5.58 -24.62
N LEU A 642 -28.80 -4.53 -24.22
CA LEU A 642 -29.35 -3.30 -23.66
C LEU A 642 -29.99 -2.39 -24.73
N ARG A 643 -29.48 -2.44 -25.98
CA ARG A 643 -29.90 -1.56 -27.09
C ARG A 643 -31.21 -1.97 -27.77
N GLN A 644 -31.75 -3.16 -27.50
CA GLN A 644 -33.01 -3.63 -28.11
C GLN A 644 -34.22 -2.75 -27.71
N PRO A 645 -35.10 -2.38 -28.67
CA PRO A 645 -36.08 -1.32 -28.49
C PRO A 645 -37.26 -1.75 -27.60
N ALA A 646 -37.52 -0.98 -26.54
CA ALA A 646 -38.86 -0.86 -25.94
C ALA A 646 -38.99 0.52 -25.28
N ARG A 647 -40.09 1.20 -25.62
CA ARG A 647 -40.44 2.60 -25.30
C ARG A 647 -40.22 3.00 -23.83
N ARG A 648 -39.86 4.28 -23.67
CA ARG A 648 -39.62 5.13 -22.47
C ARG A 648 -38.18 5.19 -21.92
N LEU A 649 -37.64 6.40 -22.10
CA LEU A 649 -36.33 6.96 -21.75
C LEU A 649 -36.17 7.22 -20.24
N SER A 650 -34.94 7.06 -19.72
CA SER A 650 -34.26 8.01 -18.79
C SER A 650 -33.01 7.45 -18.09
N VAL A 651 -32.83 6.12 -18.04
CA VAL A 651 -31.71 5.46 -17.32
C VAL A 651 -30.50 5.06 -18.20
N PRO A 652 -30.62 4.68 -19.48
CA PRO A 652 -29.49 4.10 -20.23
C PRO A 652 -28.44 5.12 -20.70
N THR A 653 -28.81 6.39 -20.90
CA THR A 653 -27.88 7.43 -21.38
C THR A 653 -26.85 7.86 -20.33
N LYS A 654 -27.19 7.82 -19.04
CA LYS A 654 -26.27 8.19 -17.94
C LYS A 654 -25.25 7.09 -17.65
N ILE A 655 -25.65 5.83 -17.74
CA ILE A 655 -24.76 4.67 -17.49
C ILE A 655 -23.78 4.46 -18.65
N VAL A 656 -24.25 4.64 -19.89
CA VAL A 656 -23.40 4.55 -21.10
C VAL A 656 -22.41 5.72 -21.20
N LEU A 657 -22.79 6.92 -20.76
CA LEU A 657 -21.89 8.08 -20.72
C LEU A 657 -20.80 7.93 -19.65
N ILE A 658 -21.16 7.50 -18.42
CA ILE A 658 -20.20 7.34 -17.30
C ILE A 658 -19.23 6.18 -17.55
N TYR A 659 -19.71 5.06 -18.10
CA TYR A 659 -18.87 3.91 -18.40
C TYR A 659 -18.05 4.12 -19.70
N GLY A 660 -18.64 4.79 -20.69
CA GLY A 660 -17.94 5.20 -21.91
C GLY A 660 -16.82 6.19 -21.64
N THR A 661 -16.98 7.14 -20.71
CA THR A 661 -15.91 8.06 -20.30
C THR A 661 -14.86 7.38 -19.42
N LEU A 662 -15.23 6.48 -18.50
CA LEU A 662 -14.26 5.74 -17.68
C LEU A 662 -13.39 4.81 -18.53
N VAL A 663 -13.98 4.07 -19.47
CA VAL A 663 -13.26 3.17 -20.36
C VAL A 663 -12.45 3.95 -21.40
N PHE A 664 -12.96 5.06 -21.94
CA PHE A 664 -12.22 5.91 -22.87
C PHE A 664 -11.07 6.69 -22.19
N VAL A 665 -11.26 7.19 -20.96
CA VAL A 665 -10.18 7.85 -20.20
C VAL A 665 -9.09 6.86 -19.82
N VAL A 666 -9.45 5.64 -19.40
CA VAL A 666 -8.47 4.60 -19.08
C VAL A 666 -7.75 4.11 -20.34
N ILE A 667 -8.46 3.86 -21.45
CA ILE A 667 -7.85 3.40 -22.71
C ILE A 667 -7.00 4.50 -23.37
N SER A 668 -7.49 5.75 -23.44
CA SER A 668 -6.75 6.86 -24.04
C SER A 668 -5.59 7.36 -23.17
N ALA A 669 -5.67 7.27 -21.83
CA ALA A 669 -4.53 7.53 -20.95
C ALA A 669 -3.48 6.40 -21.02
N VAL A 670 -3.92 5.15 -21.18
CA VAL A 670 -3.05 3.98 -21.36
C VAL A 670 -2.36 3.98 -22.73
N GLU A 671 -3.06 4.30 -23.82
CA GLU A 671 -2.47 4.43 -25.17
C GLU A 671 -1.52 5.64 -25.30
N PHE A 672 -1.86 6.78 -24.68
CA PHE A 672 -1.03 8.00 -24.77
C PHE A 672 0.25 7.93 -23.91
N LEU A 673 0.23 7.22 -22.78
CA LEU A 673 1.37 7.15 -21.86
C LEU A 673 2.32 5.96 -22.13
N SER A 674 1.79 4.83 -22.63
CA SER A 674 2.62 3.69 -23.08
C SER A 674 3.49 4.01 -24.31
N ALA A 675 3.10 5.00 -25.12
CA ALA A 675 3.90 5.51 -26.22
C ALA A 675 5.14 6.32 -25.77
N ARG A 676 5.30 6.64 -24.46
CA ARG A 676 6.40 7.49 -23.94
C ARG A 676 7.39 6.80 -22.99
N LEU A 677 7.23 5.52 -22.65
CA LEU A 677 8.10 4.79 -21.72
C LEU A 677 8.93 3.70 -22.42
N THR A 678 9.86 4.13 -23.27
CA THR A 678 10.92 3.28 -23.83
C THR A 678 12.16 3.31 -22.93
N GLY A 679 12.70 2.14 -22.56
CA GLY A 679 14.00 2.01 -21.85
C GLY A 679 13.93 1.41 -20.43
N ALA A 680 14.95 1.71 -19.61
CA ALA A 680 15.16 1.13 -18.27
C ALA A 680 13.99 1.39 -17.28
N LYS A 681 13.35 2.56 -17.36
CA LYS A 681 12.19 2.95 -16.52
C LYS A 681 11.05 1.94 -16.55
N ALA A 682 10.80 1.35 -17.72
CA ALA A 682 9.69 0.44 -17.92
C ALA A 682 9.95 -0.92 -17.22
N VAL A 683 11.21 -1.36 -17.21
CA VAL A 683 11.67 -2.55 -16.47
C VAL A 683 11.59 -2.30 -14.96
N PHE A 684 12.02 -1.13 -14.49
CA PHE A 684 11.98 -0.77 -13.07
C PHE A 684 10.55 -0.69 -12.52
N LEU A 685 9.62 -0.13 -13.30
CA LEU A 685 8.19 -0.17 -12.95
C LEU A 685 7.68 -1.62 -12.86
N PHE A 686 8.06 -2.48 -13.81
CA PHE A 686 7.68 -3.90 -13.78
C PHE A 686 8.17 -4.61 -12.50
N LEU A 687 9.45 -4.44 -12.15
CA LEU A 687 10.04 -5.05 -10.94
C LEU A 687 9.26 -4.64 -9.68
N ARG A 688 8.96 -3.36 -9.52
CA ARG A 688 8.15 -2.83 -8.40
C ARG A 688 6.72 -3.38 -8.39
N THR A 689 6.12 -3.57 -9.56
CA THR A 689 4.74 -4.08 -9.64
C THR A 689 4.65 -5.57 -9.37
N GLY A 690 5.72 -6.32 -9.67
CA GLY A 690 5.81 -7.77 -9.47
C GLY A 690 5.93 -8.20 -8.01
N THR A 691 6.26 -7.28 -7.10
CA THR A 691 6.41 -7.53 -5.66
C THR A 691 5.31 -6.85 -4.85
N LEU A 692 4.17 -7.55 -4.74
CA LEU A 692 2.96 -7.03 -4.08
C LEU A 692 3.12 -6.78 -2.57
N GLY A 693 4.08 -7.43 -1.91
CA GLY A 693 4.22 -7.41 -0.44
C GLY A 693 5.02 -6.23 0.12
N ASP A 694 5.81 -5.55 -0.73
CA ASP A 694 6.85 -4.62 -0.26
C ASP A 694 6.36 -3.20 0.01
N GLY A 695 5.08 -2.93 -0.21
CA GLY A 695 4.45 -1.64 0.05
C GLY A 695 4.72 -0.55 -0.99
N VAL A 696 5.56 -0.78 -2.01
CA VAL A 696 5.90 0.21 -3.04
C VAL A 696 5.16 -0.04 -4.37
N SER A 697 4.45 -1.17 -4.49
CA SER A 697 3.77 -1.55 -5.72
C SER A 697 2.57 -0.62 -6.03
N PRO A 698 2.56 0.10 -7.16
CA PRO A 698 1.43 0.96 -7.54
C PRO A 698 0.18 0.15 -7.97
N LEU A 699 0.32 -1.16 -8.20
CA LEU A 699 -0.75 -2.05 -8.62
C LEU A 699 -1.70 -2.39 -7.44
N VAL A 700 -1.14 -2.61 -6.25
CA VAL A 700 -1.88 -3.01 -5.04
C VAL A 700 -2.98 -2.02 -4.65
N PRO A 701 -2.75 -0.70 -4.54
CA PRO A 701 -3.80 0.25 -4.17
C PRO A 701 -4.93 0.27 -5.20
N LEU A 702 -4.62 0.18 -6.51
CA LEU A 702 -5.64 0.14 -7.56
C LEU A 702 -6.48 -1.14 -7.49
N LEU A 703 -5.88 -2.30 -7.20
CA LEU A 703 -6.63 -3.54 -7.00
C LEU A 703 -7.56 -3.46 -5.79
N TRP A 704 -7.13 -2.87 -4.67
CA TRP A 704 -8.00 -2.70 -3.50
C TRP A 704 -9.19 -1.78 -3.77
N VAL A 705 -8.98 -0.66 -4.47
CA VAL A 705 -10.10 0.21 -4.86
C VAL A 705 -11.04 -0.52 -5.83
N ALA A 706 -10.48 -1.28 -6.77
CA ALA A 706 -11.29 -1.97 -7.77
C ALA A 706 -12.07 -3.16 -7.19
N THR A 707 -11.47 -3.91 -6.25
CA THR A 707 -12.16 -4.96 -5.48
C THR A 707 -13.26 -4.36 -4.60
N ALA A 708 -13.06 -3.18 -4.01
CA ALA A 708 -14.13 -2.44 -3.32
C ALA A 708 -15.32 -2.19 -4.26
N GLY A 709 -15.06 -1.66 -5.46
CA GLY A 709 -16.08 -1.43 -6.48
C GLY A 709 -16.82 -2.72 -6.90
N LEU A 710 -16.09 -3.81 -7.13
CA LEU A 710 -16.66 -5.11 -7.50
C LEU A 710 -17.51 -5.72 -6.37
N LEU A 711 -17.05 -5.68 -5.13
CA LEU A 711 -17.81 -6.17 -3.97
C LEU A 711 -19.12 -5.39 -3.79
N MET A 712 -19.08 -4.08 -3.97
CA MET A 712 -20.29 -3.24 -3.95
C MET A 712 -21.26 -3.63 -5.06
N LEU A 713 -20.77 -3.86 -6.28
CA LEU A 713 -21.58 -4.33 -7.39
C LEU A 713 -22.19 -5.71 -7.11
N MET A 714 -21.42 -6.65 -6.56
CA MET A 714 -21.91 -7.96 -6.15
C MET A 714 -23.02 -7.84 -5.08
N CYS A 715 -22.88 -6.94 -4.12
CA CYS A 715 -23.93 -6.66 -3.13
C CYS A 715 -25.19 -6.09 -3.79
N THR A 716 -25.06 -5.19 -4.78
CA THR A 716 -26.24 -4.69 -5.49
C THR A 716 -26.96 -5.77 -6.31
N LEU A 717 -26.22 -6.69 -6.93
CA LEU A 717 -26.78 -7.85 -7.63
C LEU A 717 -27.46 -8.82 -6.66
N ARG A 718 -26.84 -9.12 -5.52
CA ARG A 718 -27.45 -9.94 -4.45
C ARG A 718 -28.76 -9.33 -3.97
N ARG A 719 -28.81 -8.01 -3.80
CA ARG A 719 -30.03 -7.29 -3.43
C ARG A 719 -31.11 -7.42 -4.49
N LEU A 720 -30.74 -7.25 -5.77
CA LEU A 720 -31.66 -7.42 -6.88
C LEU A 720 -32.23 -8.85 -6.91
N ASN A 721 -31.40 -9.86 -6.68
CA ASN A 721 -31.86 -11.25 -6.59
C ASN A 721 -32.82 -11.49 -5.41
N LEU A 722 -32.54 -10.91 -4.25
CA LEU A 722 -33.47 -10.95 -3.11
C LEU A 722 -34.81 -10.30 -3.47
N SER A 723 -34.79 -9.17 -4.18
CA SER A 723 -36.03 -8.50 -4.63
C SER A 723 -36.82 -9.30 -5.68
N GLU A 724 -36.14 -10.13 -6.48
CA GLU A 724 -36.77 -10.98 -7.50
C GLU A 724 -37.33 -12.28 -6.93
N LEU A 725 -36.62 -12.91 -5.99
CA LEU A 725 -37.07 -14.11 -5.30
C LEU A 725 -38.26 -13.84 -4.36
N ARG A 726 -38.46 -12.58 -3.97
CA ARG A 726 -39.42 -12.14 -2.94
C ARG A 726 -40.30 -11.01 -3.47
N SER A 727 -40.94 -11.22 -4.62
CA SER A 727 -41.50 -10.14 -5.43
C SER A 727 -42.51 -9.24 -4.70
N VAL A 728 -42.04 -8.08 -4.23
CA VAL A 728 -42.91 -7.01 -3.71
C VAL A 728 -43.57 -6.31 -4.90
N GLY A 729 -44.78 -6.75 -5.26
CA GLY A 729 -45.64 -6.07 -6.23
C GLY A 729 -46.12 -4.68 -5.76
N ALA A 730 -47.00 -4.04 -6.54
CA ALA A 730 -47.40 -2.63 -6.38
C ALA A 730 -47.95 -2.20 -5.00
N VAL A 731 -48.43 -3.13 -4.17
CA VAL A 731 -48.60 -3.03 -2.70
C VAL A 731 -48.57 -4.48 -2.20
N PHE A 732 -47.63 -4.85 -1.31
CA PHE A 732 -47.47 -6.23 -0.82
C PHE A 732 -48.42 -6.52 0.34
N LEU A 733 -48.64 -5.54 1.21
CA LEU A 733 -49.64 -5.64 2.28
C LEU A 733 -51.04 -5.33 1.73
N ASN A 734 -51.15 -4.32 0.85
CA ASN A 734 -52.35 -3.95 0.09
C ASN A 734 -53.65 -3.98 0.91
N PHE A 735 -53.61 -3.45 2.13
CA PHE A 735 -54.79 -3.44 3.01
C PHE A 735 -55.88 -2.53 2.44
N GLY A 736 -55.52 -1.39 1.83
CA GLY A 736 -56.43 -0.58 1.02
C GLY A 736 -57.62 0.03 1.79
N THR A 737 -57.49 0.16 3.11
CA THR A 737 -58.49 0.77 4.00
C THR A 737 -57.98 2.05 4.65
N ASP A 738 -58.89 2.89 5.15
CA ASP A 738 -58.54 4.20 5.72
C ASP A 738 -57.64 4.07 6.97
N SER A 739 -57.87 3.04 7.81
CA SER A 739 -57.04 2.72 8.97
C SER A 739 -55.58 2.39 8.64
N PHE A 740 -55.32 1.89 7.42
CA PHE A 740 -53.98 1.48 6.97
C PHE A 740 -53.33 2.42 5.95
N LYS A 741 -53.96 3.55 5.62
CA LYS A 741 -53.48 4.50 4.61
C LYS A 741 -52.05 4.98 4.85
N VAL A 742 -51.71 5.29 6.10
CA VAL A 742 -50.35 5.73 6.49
C VAL A 742 -49.33 4.59 6.33
N VAL A 743 -49.71 3.35 6.62
CA VAL A 743 -48.84 2.17 6.44
C VAL A 743 -48.54 1.96 4.95
N GLU A 744 -49.53 2.17 4.08
CA GLU A 744 -49.35 2.09 2.62
C GLU A 744 -48.38 3.16 2.09
N GLU A 745 -48.45 4.40 2.60
CA GLU A 745 -47.49 5.46 2.25
C GLU A 745 -46.04 5.08 2.60
N PHE A 746 -45.81 4.52 3.80
CA PHE A 746 -44.49 4.05 4.20
C PHE A 746 -44.04 2.81 3.42
N GLU A 747 -44.95 1.89 3.08
CA GLU A 747 -44.64 0.73 2.24
C GLU A 747 -44.16 1.17 0.84
N VAL A 748 -44.84 2.14 0.23
CA VAL A 748 -44.44 2.73 -1.05
C VAL A 748 -43.08 3.43 -0.93
N LYS A 749 -42.84 4.14 0.17
CA LYS A 749 -41.55 4.80 0.45
C LYS A 749 -40.40 3.80 0.58
N VAL A 750 -40.58 2.72 1.35
CA VAL A 750 -39.60 1.63 1.48
C VAL A 750 -39.33 1.01 0.11
N ARG A 751 -40.39 0.67 -0.65
CA ARG A 751 -40.24 0.07 -1.97
C ARG A 751 -39.47 0.97 -2.92
N ASN A 752 -39.82 2.25 -3.00
CA ASN A 752 -39.14 3.20 -3.86
C ASN A 752 -37.64 3.29 -3.55
N GLN A 753 -37.25 3.21 -2.27
CA GLN A 753 -35.83 3.20 -1.90
C GLN A 753 -35.11 1.89 -2.27
N LEU A 754 -35.80 0.75 -2.19
CA LEU A 754 -35.25 -0.55 -2.56
C LEU A 754 -35.16 -0.74 -4.09
N SER A 755 -36.12 -0.21 -4.85
CA SER A 755 -36.23 -0.38 -6.30
C SER A 755 -35.56 0.72 -7.12
N ALA A 756 -35.32 1.92 -6.56
CA ALA A 756 -34.74 3.02 -7.33
C ALA A 756 -33.26 2.77 -7.66
N PRO A 757 -32.83 2.95 -8.94
CA PRO A 757 -31.43 2.81 -9.32
C PRO A 757 -30.53 3.89 -8.68
N LEU A 758 -31.04 5.11 -8.47
CA LEU A 758 -30.42 6.21 -7.71
C LEU A 758 -31.50 6.97 -6.92
N PRO A 759 -31.21 7.46 -5.68
CA PRO A 759 -32.16 8.31 -4.94
C PRO A 759 -32.46 9.60 -5.72
N GLY A 760 -33.65 10.18 -5.50
CA GLY A 760 -34.08 11.43 -6.15
C GLY A 760 -33.02 12.53 -6.03
N GLY A 761 -32.38 12.86 -7.15
CA GLY A 761 -31.05 13.46 -7.19
C GLY A 761 -30.93 14.96 -6.87
N MET A 762 -32.02 15.66 -6.51
CA MET A 762 -31.95 17.12 -6.33
C MET A 762 -31.60 17.54 -4.90
N TYR A 763 -31.99 16.77 -3.88
CA TYR A 763 -31.77 17.14 -2.47
C TYR A 763 -30.42 16.69 -1.90
N LEU A 764 -29.68 15.82 -2.60
CA LEU A 764 -28.41 15.24 -2.13
C LEU A 764 -27.16 15.79 -2.83
N ALA A 765 -27.35 16.61 -3.87
CA ALA A 765 -26.28 17.30 -4.57
C ALA A 765 -25.35 18.14 -3.67
N PRO A 766 -25.83 18.91 -2.67
CA PRO A 766 -24.93 19.69 -1.82
C PRO A 766 -24.05 18.79 -0.93
N ILE A 767 -24.59 17.70 -0.39
CA ILE A 767 -23.83 16.74 0.42
C ILE A 767 -22.74 16.08 -0.42
N PHE A 768 -23.06 15.71 -1.66
CA PHE A 768 -22.09 15.16 -2.60
C PHE A 768 -20.98 16.16 -2.93
N LEU A 769 -21.32 17.44 -3.16
CA LEU A 769 -20.34 18.48 -3.45
C LEU A 769 -19.40 18.73 -2.27
N VAL A 770 -19.92 18.71 -1.04
CA VAL A 770 -19.10 18.81 0.19
C VAL A 770 -18.15 17.63 0.32
N ILE A 771 -18.61 16.38 0.07
CA ILE A 771 -17.74 15.19 0.10
C ILE A 771 -16.64 15.29 -0.95
N VAL A 772 -16.97 15.70 -2.18
CA VAL A 772 -15.99 15.89 -3.26
C VAL A 772 -14.99 16.99 -2.91
N ALA A 773 -15.44 18.11 -2.35
CA ALA A 773 -14.57 19.21 -1.96
C ALA A 773 -13.62 18.80 -0.81
N ALA A 774 -14.13 18.12 0.22
CA ALA A 774 -13.33 17.58 1.32
C ALA A 774 -12.32 16.54 0.83
N TYR A 775 -12.73 15.69 -0.11
CA TYR A 775 -11.87 14.71 -0.76
C TYR A 775 -10.75 15.39 -1.56
N CYS A 776 -11.07 16.35 -2.43
CA CYS A 776 -10.05 17.10 -3.19
C CYS A 776 -9.07 17.83 -2.27
N TYR A 777 -9.56 18.41 -1.16
CA TYR A 777 -8.71 19.07 -0.16
C TYR A 777 -7.76 18.09 0.54
N ALA A 778 -8.26 16.94 0.99
CA ALA A 778 -7.46 15.94 1.69
C ALA A 778 -6.44 15.24 0.76
N HIS A 779 -6.73 15.17 -0.54
CA HIS A 779 -5.97 14.37 -1.50
C HIS A 779 -5.15 15.19 -2.52
N TRP A 780 -5.20 16.53 -2.49
CA TRP A 780 -4.48 17.38 -3.44
C TRP A 780 -2.96 17.10 -3.46
N ALA A 781 -2.35 16.87 -2.30
CA ALA A 781 -0.92 16.58 -2.20
C ALA A 781 -0.48 15.31 -2.96
N VAL A 782 -1.40 14.34 -3.14
CA VAL A 782 -1.13 13.09 -3.85
C VAL A 782 -0.90 13.32 -5.35
N LEU A 783 -1.52 14.33 -5.96
CA LEU A 783 -1.37 14.63 -7.39
C LEU A 783 0.02 15.12 -7.78
N PHE A 784 0.70 15.83 -6.89
CA PHE A 784 1.97 16.51 -7.19
C PHE A 784 3.21 15.75 -6.70
N ALA A 785 3.04 14.81 -5.75
CA ALA A 785 4.15 14.13 -5.09
C ALA A 785 4.10 12.58 -5.20
N SER A 786 3.33 11.98 -6.11
CA SER A 786 3.40 10.53 -6.36
C SER A 786 4.68 10.13 -7.12
N PHE A 787 5.29 9.00 -6.77
CA PHE A 787 6.50 8.48 -7.45
C PHE A 787 6.23 8.09 -8.91
N ASP A 788 5.05 7.50 -9.16
CA ASP A 788 4.67 6.93 -10.45
C ASP A 788 3.97 7.94 -11.39
N GLY A 789 4.07 9.23 -11.05
CA GLY A 789 3.59 10.36 -11.84
C GLY A 789 2.15 10.79 -11.56
N GLY A 790 1.80 11.98 -12.04
CA GLY A 790 0.50 12.60 -11.77
C GLY A 790 -0.70 11.86 -12.39
N LEU A 791 -0.48 11.07 -13.45
CA LEU A 791 -1.56 10.27 -14.06
C LEU A 791 -1.94 9.05 -13.22
N PHE A 792 -0.97 8.38 -12.61
CA PHE A 792 -1.25 7.32 -11.63
C PHE A 792 -2.03 7.89 -10.45
N ALA A 793 -1.58 9.03 -9.91
CA ALA A 793 -2.29 9.72 -8.84
C ALA A 793 -3.72 10.09 -9.27
N ALA A 794 -3.91 10.71 -10.44
CA ALA A 794 -5.23 11.05 -10.95
C ALA A 794 -6.14 9.82 -11.12
N ALA A 795 -5.62 8.71 -11.64
CA ALA A 795 -6.38 7.47 -11.79
C ALA A 795 -6.83 6.91 -10.44
N PHE A 796 -5.91 6.84 -9.46
CA PHE A 796 -6.23 6.43 -8.10
C PHE A 796 -7.27 7.35 -7.46
N LEU A 797 -7.12 8.68 -7.62
CA LEU A 797 -8.03 9.64 -7.03
C LEU A 797 -9.44 9.58 -7.64
N ILE A 798 -9.55 9.50 -8.97
CA ILE A 798 -10.85 9.38 -9.65
C ILE A 798 -11.56 8.09 -9.24
N LEU A 799 -10.84 6.97 -9.24
CA LEU A 799 -11.41 5.68 -8.90
C LEU A 799 -11.84 5.62 -7.44
N SER A 800 -11.01 6.12 -6.53
CA SER A 800 -11.33 6.14 -5.10
C SER A 800 -12.45 7.12 -4.77
N LEU A 801 -12.52 8.29 -5.41
CA LEU A 801 -13.66 9.21 -5.30
C LEU A 801 -14.96 8.52 -5.71
N LEU A 802 -14.96 7.77 -6.83
CA LEU A 802 -16.13 7.02 -7.26
C LEU A 802 -16.57 6.02 -6.19
N VAL A 803 -15.64 5.25 -5.60
CA VAL A 803 -15.99 4.29 -4.54
C VAL A 803 -16.51 4.99 -3.29
N TYR A 804 -15.88 6.05 -2.81
CA TYR A 804 -16.36 6.81 -1.63
C TYR A 804 -17.75 7.41 -1.85
N THR A 805 -18.04 7.91 -3.05
CA THR A 805 -19.38 8.41 -3.36
C THR A 805 -20.43 7.29 -3.37
N VAL A 806 -20.08 6.11 -3.90
CA VAL A 806 -20.95 4.92 -3.83
C VAL A 806 -21.18 4.51 -2.37
N ILE A 807 -20.15 4.46 -1.53
CA ILE A 807 -20.27 4.16 -0.09
C ILE A 807 -21.22 5.16 0.59
N GLY A 808 -21.02 6.47 0.36
CA GLY A 808 -21.88 7.52 0.91
C GLY A 808 -23.35 7.36 0.49
N THR A 809 -23.62 7.03 -0.78
CA THR A 809 -24.99 6.77 -1.25
C THR A 809 -25.60 5.52 -0.63
N VAL A 810 -24.82 4.47 -0.36
CA VAL A 810 -25.28 3.24 0.29
C VAL A 810 -25.62 3.50 1.76
N LEU A 811 -24.78 4.25 2.49
CA LEU A 811 -25.06 4.63 3.89
C LEU A 811 -26.31 5.50 4.01
N LEU A 812 -26.45 6.48 3.13
CA LEU A 812 -27.64 7.32 3.11
C LEU A 812 -28.90 6.52 2.79
N ARG A 813 -28.82 5.56 1.85
CA ARG A 813 -29.91 4.61 1.58
C ARG A 813 -30.24 3.74 2.78
N LEU A 814 -29.22 3.25 3.49
CA LEU A 814 -29.40 2.47 4.72
C LEU A 814 -30.21 3.26 5.75
N ILE A 815 -29.84 4.52 6.00
CA ILE A 815 -30.54 5.42 6.94
C ILE A 815 -31.98 5.66 6.49
N ILE A 816 -32.20 6.11 5.25
CA ILE A 816 -33.55 6.45 4.77
C ILE A 816 -34.47 5.23 4.75
N THR A 817 -33.95 4.07 4.31
CA THR A 817 -34.70 2.82 4.28
C THR A 817 -35.08 2.39 5.70
N TRP A 818 -34.13 2.45 6.64
CA TRP A 818 -34.41 2.13 8.04
C TRP A 818 -35.41 3.11 8.68
N LEU A 819 -35.28 4.41 8.45
CA LEU A 819 -36.24 5.40 8.96
C LEU A 819 -37.65 5.17 8.41
N ALA A 820 -37.78 4.74 7.14
CA ALA A 820 -39.06 4.38 6.55
C ALA A 820 -39.64 3.09 7.17
N ILE A 821 -38.81 2.07 7.42
CA ILE A 821 -39.22 0.85 8.13
C ILE A 821 -39.65 1.16 9.56
N ARG A 822 -38.89 1.99 10.28
CA ARG A 822 -39.21 2.42 11.64
C ARG A 822 -40.51 3.23 11.70
N GLY A 823 -40.76 4.08 10.70
CA GLY A 823 -42.05 4.77 10.55
C GLY A 823 -43.21 3.78 10.38
N LEU A 824 -43.03 2.75 9.55
CA LEU A 824 -43.99 1.68 9.37
C LEU A 824 -44.24 0.89 10.67
N LEU A 825 -43.18 0.45 11.35
CA LEU A 825 -43.26 -0.30 12.63
C LEU A 825 -43.95 0.51 13.73
N ARG A 826 -43.63 1.81 13.83
CA ARG A 826 -44.26 2.70 14.81
C ARG A 826 -45.77 2.80 14.58
N ASN A 827 -46.21 3.01 13.34
CA ASN A 827 -47.65 3.10 13.05
C ASN A 827 -48.36 1.76 13.28
N LEU A 828 -47.67 0.66 13.03
CA LEU A 828 -48.18 -0.68 13.26
C LEU A 828 -48.33 -1.02 14.76
N TYR A 829 -47.49 -0.44 15.61
CA TYR A 829 -47.57 -0.57 17.07
C TYR A 829 -48.80 0.13 17.65
N TRP A 830 -49.16 1.30 17.11
CA TRP A 830 -50.35 2.06 17.53
C TRP A 830 -51.66 1.51 16.96
N HIS A 831 -51.58 0.59 16.00
CA HIS A 831 -52.76 -0.05 15.42
C HIS A 831 -53.34 -1.15 16.33
N PRO A 832 -54.68 -1.33 16.41
CA PRO A 832 -55.32 -2.39 17.21
C PRO A 832 -54.83 -3.81 16.91
N SER A 833 -54.26 -4.03 15.71
CA SER A 833 -53.67 -5.33 15.32
C SER A 833 -52.48 -5.76 16.17
N ARG A 834 -51.93 -4.89 17.03
CA ARG A 834 -50.77 -5.20 17.89
C ARG A 834 -50.94 -6.47 18.73
N ARG A 835 -52.16 -6.74 19.20
CA ARG A 835 -52.48 -7.83 20.12
C ARG A 835 -52.27 -9.21 19.50
N PHE A 836 -52.31 -9.30 18.16
CA PHE A 836 -52.21 -10.56 17.43
C PHE A 836 -50.76 -10.91 17.01
N TYR A 837 -49.79 -10.02 17.19
CA TYR A 837 -48.37 -10.34 16.91
C TYR A 837 -47.80 -11.34 17.93
N ALA A 838 -48.16 -11.20 19.21
CA ALA A 838 -47.79 -12.17 20.25
C ALA A 838 -48.46 -13.53 20.01
N THR A 839 -49.77 -13.52 19.70
CA THR A 839 -50.53 -14.74 19.39
C THR A 839 -50.01 -15.48 18.16
N LEU A 840 -49.47 -14.77 17.17
CA LEU A 840 -48.82 -15.38 16.01
C LEU A 840 -47.55 -16.14 16.43
N HIS A 841 -46.75 -15.58 17.34
CA HIS A 841 -45.53 -16.22 17.82
C HIS A 841 -45.85 -17.52 18.59
N GLU A 842 -46.83 -17.46 19.50
CA GLU A 842 -47.31 -18.62 20.28
C GLU A 842 -47.88 -19.75 19.39
N GLY A 843 -48.47 -19.41 18.24
CA GLY A 843 -49.13 -20.36 17.34
C GLY A 843 -48.23 -21.10 16.35
N MET A 844 -46.90 -20.92 16.38
CA MET A 844 -45.99 -21.56 15.42
C MET A 844 -45.52 -22.96 15.84
N PRO A 845 -45.29 -23.88 14.86
CA PRO A 845 -44.76 -25.20 15.13
C PRO A 845 -43.30 -25.12 15.61
N GLY A 846 -43.07 -25.30 16.91
CA GLY A 846 -41.77 -25.14 17.57
C GLY A 846 -41.84 -24.63 19.01
N GLY A 847 -42.98 -24.05 19.43
CA GLY A 847 -43.20 -23.54 20.80
C GLY A 847 -42.43 -22.24 21.10
N GLU A 848 -42.51 -21.79 22.37
CA GLU A 848 -41.89 -20.57 22.93
C GLU A 848 -40.37 -20.46 22.70
N ASP A 849 -39.68 -21.56 22.38
CA ASP A 849 -38.23 -21.61 22.20
C ASP A 849 -37.75 -21.22 20.77
N SER A 850 -38.67 -21.01 19.83
CA SER A 850 -38.33 -20.77 18.41
C SER A 850 -38.22 -19.27 18.07
N VAL A 851 -37.00 -18.71 18.23
CA VAL A 851 -36.72 -17.33 17.82
C VAL A 851 -36.78 -17.21 16.29
N ILE A 852 -37.75 -16.45 15.78
CA ILE A 852 -37.78 -16.06 14.36
C ILE A 852 -36.57 -15.18 14.06
N ASP A 853 -35.58 -15.73 13.34
CA ASP A 853 -34.54 -14.89 12.74
C ASP A 853 -35.13 -14.11 11.56
N MET A 854 -35.47 -12.84 11.81
CA MET A 854 -35.98 -11.92 10.79
C MET A 854 -34.92 -11.45 9.80
N LEU A 855 -33.65 -11.64 10.13
CA LEU A 855 -32.51 -11.28 9.28
C LEU A 855 -32.09 -12.43 8.37
N SER A 856 -32.64 -13.63 8.59
CA SER A 856 -32.39 -14.79 7.74
C SER A 856 -32.91 -14.58 6.30
N ALA A 857 -32.14 -15.08 5.35
CA ALA A 857 -32.49 -15.02 3.93
C ALA A 857 -33.45 -16.16 3.51
N ASP A 858 -33.77 -17.09 4.40
CA ASP A 858 -34.56 -18.27 4.06
C ASP A 858 -36.06 -17.93 3.92
N PRO A 859 -36.73 -18.45 2.88
CA PRO A 859 -38.15 -18.21 2.70
C PRO A 859 -38.94 -18.94 3.78
N ALA A 860 -39.59 -18.19 4.66
CA ALA A 860 -40.50 -18.75 5.65
C ALA A 860 -41.78 -19.26 4.95
N ILE A 861 -41.71 -20.49 4.45
CA ILE A 861 -42.88 -21.27 4.01
C ILE A 861 -43.95 -21.23 5.10
N ILE A 862 -43.52 -21.31 6.36
CA ILE A 862 -44.33 -21.28 7.58
C ILE A 862 -45.21 -20.03 7.68
N ALA A 863 -44.69 -18.81 7.44
CA ALA A 863 -45.50 -17.59 7.58
C ALA A 863 -46.59 -17.49 6.51
N LEU A 864 -46.29 -17.99 5.31
CA LEU A 864 -47.24 -18.00 4.20
C LEU A 864 -48.29 -19.10 4.40
N GLU A 865 -47.90 -20.28 4.90
CA GLU A 865 -48.81 -21.35 5.30
C GLU A 865 -49.77 -20.93 6.40
N VAL A 866 -49.27 -20.26 7.46
CA VAL A 866 -50.12 -19.70 8.52
C VAL A 866 -51.12 -18.69 7.94
N SER A 867 -50.70 -17.82 7.02
CA SER A 867 -51.64 -16.89 6.37
C SER A 867 -52.72 -17.60 5.54
N LEU A 868 -52.39 -18.70 4.85
CA LEU A 868 -53.37 -19.48 4.08
C LEU A 868 -54.32 -20.28 5.00
N GLU A 869 -53.81 -20.81 6.10
CA GLU A 869 -54.59 -21.55 7.10
C GLU A 869 -55.62 -20.64 7.79
N GLN A 870 -55.22 -19.44 8.22
CA GLN A 870 -56.14 -18.48 8.80
C GLN A 870 -57.18 -17.98 7.78
N ALA A 871 -56.78 -17.78 6.52
CA ALA A 871 -57.72 -17.45 5.44
C ALA A 871 -58.71 -18.61 5.16
N ARG A 872 -58.32 -19.86 5.38
CA ARG A 872 -59.18 -21.04 5.25
C ARG A 872 -60.18 -21.13 6.40
N VAL A 873 -59.78 -20.80 7.64
CA VAL A 873 -60.69 -20.70 8.78
C VAL A 873 -61.76 -19.64 8.51
N LEU A 874 -61.36 -18.45 8.07
CA LEU A 874 -62.27 -17.36 7.70
C LEU A 874 -63.23 -17.73 6.55
N GLY A 875 -62.74 -18.47 5.55
CA GLY A 875 -63.56 -18.94 4.42
C GLY A 875 -64.54 -20.05 4.74
N ARG A 876 -64.38 -20.76 5.88
CA ARG A 876 -65.28 -21.81 6.36
C ARG A 876 -66.32 -21.31 7.36
N TYR A 877 -66.23 -20.06 7.78
CA TYR A 877 -67.19 -19.48 8.71
C TYR A 877 -68.60 -19.45 8.10
N ALA A 878 -69.52 -20.20 8.72
CA ALA A 878 -70.94 -20.18 8.42
C ALA A 878 -71.67 -19.63 9.66
N PRO A 879 -72.48 -18.57 9.52
CA PRO A 879 -73.20 -18.05 10.68
C PRO A 879 -74.12 -19.14 11.25
N SER A 880 -74.07 -19.36 12.55
CA SER A 880 -75.09 -20.12 13.27
C SER A 880 -76.45 -19.48 12.99
N GLN A 881 -77.42 -20.28 12.52
CA GLN A 881 -78.71 -19.85 11.95
C GLN A 881 -79.67 -19.08 12.91
N THR A 882 -79.21 -18.50 14.02
CA THR A 882 -80.08 -17.91 15.04
C THR A 882 -80.02 -16.39 15.19
N ALA A 883 -79.26 -15.65 14.37
CA ALA A 883 -79.34 -14.19 14.39
C ALA A 883 -79.02 -13.55 13.02
N VAL A 884 -80.02 -13.54 12.13
CA VAL A 884 -80.06 -12.53 11.05
C VAL A 884 -81.17 -11.55 11.40
N PRO A 885 -80.90 -10.41 12.07
CA PRO A 885 -81.77 -9.27 11.93
C PRO A 885 -81.51 -8.68 10.54
N ALA A 886 -82.57 -8.62 9.75
CA ALA A 886 -82.62 -7.74 8.60
C ALA A 886 -82.44 -6.28 9.07
N ILE A 887 -81.80 -5.47 8.23
CA ILE A 887 -81.65 -4.00 8.28
C ILE A 887 -80.35 -3.49 8.95
N GLY A 888 -79.41 -3.07 8.10
CA GLY A 888 -78.53 -1.90 8.34
C GLY A 888 -77.33 -2.02 9.28
N GLY A 889 -76.99 -3.19 9.84
CA GLY A 889 -75.89 -3.31 10.81
C GLY A 889 -74.48 -3.46 10.18
N ASN A 890 -73.54 -2.62 10.60
CA ASN A 890 -72.12 -2.58 10.21
C ASN A 890 -71.30 -3.77 10.80
N ASN A 891 -71.89 -4.96 10.95
CA ASN A 891 -71.29 -6.07 11.70
C ASN A 891 -70.38 -6.93 10.82
N VAL A 892 -69.19 -7.25 11.34
CA VAL A 892 -68.16 -8.07 10.65
C VAL A 892 -68.67 -9.45 10.26
N ALA A 893 -69.54 -10.07 11.06
CA ALA A 893 -70.13 -11.38 10.76
C ALA A 893 -70.95 -11.38 9.45
N VAL A 894 -71.68 -10.30 9.15
CA VAL A 894 -72.49 -10.15 7.93
C VAL A 894 -71.61 -9.89 6.71
N ARG A 895 -70.58 -9.04 6.86
CA ARG A 895 -69.57 -8.78 5.81
C ARG A 895 -68.77 -10.04 5.47
N LEU A 896 -68.43 -10.84 6.48
CA LEU A 896 -67.72 -12.11 6.33
C LEU A 896 -68.61 -13.16 5.64
N ALA A 897 -69.88 -13.29 6.04
CA ALA A 897 -70.82 -14.22 5.41
C ALA A 897 -71.00 -13.92 3.91
N THR A 898 -71.11 -12.63 3.56
CA THR A 898 -71.30 -12.18 2.16
C THR A 898 -70.06 -12.42 1.30
N ASN A 899 -68.85 -12.30 1.87
CA ASN A 899 -67.58 -12.45 1.17
C ASN A 899 -66.92 -13.84 1.33
N SER A 900 -67.47 -14.74 2.15
CA SER A 900 -66.93 -16.07 2.46
C SER A 900 -66.59 -16.90 1.21
N HIS A 901 -67.49 -16.93 0.22
CA HIS A 901 -67.28 -17.64 -1.04
C HIS A 901 -66.18 -17.02 -1.92
N LEU A 902 -65.94 -15.71 -1.82
CA LEU A 902 -64.85 -15.03 -2.53
C LEU A 902 -63.50 -15.28 -1.85
N ILE A 903 -63.46 -15.23 -0.50
CA ILE A 903 -62.28 -15.61 0.30
C ILE A 903 -61.91 -17.05 -0.02
N GLY A 904 -62.83 -18.00 0.11
CA GLY A 904 -62.56 -19.42 -0.17
C GLY A 904 -62.07 -19.69 -1.60
N ARG A 905 -62.58 -18.95 -2.61
CA ARG A 905 -62.08 -19.06 -4.00
C ARG A 905 -60.66 -18.50 -4.16
N LEU A 906 -60.34 -17.38 -3.51
CA LEU A 906 -59.00 -16.79 -3.55
C LEU A 906 -57.99 -17.66 -2.77
N THR A 907 -58.36 -18.17 -1.58
CA THR A 907 -57.52 -19.06 -0.77
C THR A 907 -57.19 -20.34 -1.53
N ARG A 908 -58.18 -21.02 -2.14
CA ARG A 908 -57.92 -22.22 -2.97
C ARG A 908 -57.01 -21.94 -4.17
N ARG A 909 -57.14 -20.78 -4.80
CA ARG A 909 -56.27 -20.40 -5.92
C ARG A 909 -54.84 -20.11 -5.44
N ALA A 910 -54.69 -19.46 -4.30
CA ALA A 910 -53.40 -19.17 -3.68
C ALA A 910 -52.70 -20.46 -3.20
N GLU A 911 -53.41 -21.36 -2.53
CA GLU A 911 -52.95 -22.70 -2.14
C GLU A 911 -52.46 -23.48 -3.37
N LYS A 912 -53.26 -23.55 -4.43
CA LYS A 912 -52.89 -24.24 -5.67
C LYS A 912 -51.66 -23.64 -6.34
N SER A 913 -51.48 -22.32 -6.29
CA SER A 913 -50.25 -21.69 -6.80
C SER A 913 -49.04 -21.97 -5.91
N GLN A 914 -49.23 -22.02 -4.59
CA GLN A 914 -48.16 -22.33 -3.64
C GLN A 914 -47.71 -23.79 -3.74
N GLU A 915 -48.64 -24.73 -3.83
CA GLU A 915 -48.37 -26.15 -4.07
C GLU A 915 -47.56 -26.35 -5.36
N ARG A 916 -47.95 -25.69 -6.44
CA ARG A 916 -47.19 -25.69 -7.70
C ARG A 916 -45.80 -25.08 -7.55
N ALA A 917 -45.64 -24.05 -6.71
CA ALA A 917 -44.33 -23.47 -6.43
C ALA A 917 -43.43 -24.46 -5.68
N LEU A 918 -43.96 -25.22 -4.72
CA LEU A 918 -43.23 -26.25 -3.99
C LEU A 918 -42.86 -27.45 -4.87
N LEU A 919 -43.80 -27.93 -5.69
CA LEU A 919 -43.57 -29.03 -6.64
C LEU A 919 -42.51 -28.68 -7.69
N THR A 920 -42.54 -27.46 -8.22
CA THR A 920 -41.52 -27.02 -9.18
C THR A 920 -40.17 -26.78 -8.50
N ASN A 921 -40.16 -26.37 -7.23
CA ASN A 921 -38.93 -26.26 -6.44
C ASN A 921 -38.30 -27.65 -6.18
N SER A 922 -39.10 -28.66 -5.83
CA SER A 922 -38.62 -30.04 -5.63
C SER A 922 -38.11 -30.69 -6.92
N GLN A 923 -38.59 -30.23 -8.09
CA GLN A 923 -38.11 -30.64 -9.41
C GLN A 923 -36.86 -29.87 -9.87
N GLY A 924 -36.29 -28.99 -9.05
CA GLY A 924 -35.11 -28.16 -9.40
C GLY A 924 -35.41 -27.00 -10.36
N LYS A 925 -36.69 -26.76 -10.72
CA LYS A 925 -37.12 -25.68 -11.62
C LYS A 925 -37.41 -24.39 -10.86
N TRP A 926 -36.36 -23.77 -10.32
CA TRP A 926 -36.47 -22.58 -9.46
C TRP A 926 -37.17 -21.37 -10.11
N ARG A 927 -37.04 -21.18 -11.44
CA ARG A 927 -37.67 -20.07 -12.17
C ARG A 927 -39.19 -20.19 -12.22
N GLU A 928 -39.69 -21.39 -12.47
CA GLU A 928 -41.13 -21.68 -12.46
C GLU A 928 -41.69 -21.54 -11.05
N SER A 929 -40.96 -22.04 -10.06
CA SER A 929 -41.29 -21.88 -8.63
C SER A 929 -41.44 -20.40 -8.24
N THR A 930 -40.46 -19.57 -8.62
CA THR A 930 -40.49 -18.12 -8.35
C THR A 930 -41.67 -17.43 -9.05
N ARG A 931 -42.00 -17.85 -10.27
CA ARG A 931 -43.17 -17.32 -11.01
C ARG A 931 -44.49 -17.70 -10.33
N HIS A 932 -44.63 -18.94 -9.89
CA HIS A 932 -45.81 -19.42 -9.17
C HIS A 932 -45.97 -18.76 -7.81
N ARG A 933 -44.86 -18.56 -7.09
CA ARG A 933 -44.82 -17.79 -5.84
C ARG A 933 -45.27 -16.35 -6.04
N GLY A 934 -44.77 -15.65 -7.06
CA GLY A 934 -45.21 -14.28 -7.36
C GLY A 934 -46.70 -14.19 -7.76
N ILE A 935 -47.30 -15.27 -8.26
CA ILE A 935 -48.76 -15.37 -8.48
C ILE A 935 -49.48 -15.56 -7.13
N ALA A 936 -48.98 -16.42 -6.26
CA ALA A 936 -49.52 -16.65 -4.92
C ALA A 936 -49.51 -15.35 -4.09
N GLU A 937 -48.40 -14.61 -4.10
CA GLU A 937 -48.25 -13.32 -3.41
C GLU A 937 -49.25 -12.27 -3.93
N LYS A 938 -49.49 -12.20 -5.25
CA LYS A 938 -50.52 -11.31 -5.83
C LYS A 938 -51.94 -11.69 -5.43
N LEU A 939 -52.22 -13.00 -5.29
CA LEU A 939 -53.52 -13.48 -4.82
C LEU A 939 -53.70 -13.19 -3.33
N LEU A 940 -52.66 -13.36 -2.52
CA LEU A 940 -52.63 -13.02 -1.09
C LEU A 940 -52.79 -11.51 -0.86
N ALA A 941 -52.19 -10.66 -1.71
CA ALA A 941 -52.37 -9.20 -1.64
C ALA A 941 -53.81 -8.75 -1.97
N ARG A 942 -54.52 -9.48 -2.83
CA ARG A 942 -55.97 -9.24 -3.06
C ARG A 942 -56.81 -9.76 -1.91
N LEU A 943 -56.39 -10.86 -1.29
CA LEU A 943 -57.06 -11.46 -0.16
C LEU A 943 -56.87 -10.60 1.10
N SER A 944 -55.69 -10.00 1.32
CA SER A 944 -55.43 -9.06 2.41
C SER A 944 -56.27 -7.79 2.29
N GLN A 945 -56.45 -7.26 1.08
CA GLN A 945 -57.36 -6.13 0.84
C GLN A 945 -58.78 -6.46 1.29
N LYS A 946 -59.29 -7.64 0.89
CA LYS A 946 -60.66 -8.05 1.24
C LYS A 946 -60.84 -8.37 2.72
N ILE A 947 -59.84 -8.97 3.35
CA ILE A 947 -59.86 -9.20 4.80
C ILE A 947 -59.82 -7.86 5.54
N ALA A 948 -58.96 -6.92 5.13
CA ALA A 948 -58.91 -5.60 5.75
C ALA A 948 -60.24 -4.85 5.62
N GLU A 949 -60.87 -4.82 4.44
CA GLU A 949 -62.20 -4.22 4.24
C GLU A 949 -63.30 -4.85 5.14
N ILE A 950 -63.18 -6.13 5.50
CA ILE A 950 -64.15 -6.83 6.35
C ILE A 950 -63.98 -6.44 7.82
N PHE A 951 -62.74 -6.28 8.28
CA PHE A 951 -62.41 -5.99 9.68
C PHE A 951 -62.28 -4.48 9.98
N GLU A 952 -62.30 -3.61 8.97
CA GLU A 952 -62.25 -2.14 9.13
C GLU A 952 -63.20 -1.59 10.21
N PRO A 953 -64.50 -2.00 10.28
CA PRO A 953 -65.42 -1.46 11.28
C PRO A 953 -65.03 -1.78 12.73
N VAL A 954 -64.15 -2.77 12.94
CA VAL A 954 -63.66 -3.17 14.26
C VAL A 954 -62.37 -2.44 14.63
N TRP A 955 -61.62 -1.96 13.64
CA TRP A 955 -60.39 -1.19 13.88
C TRP A 955 -60.65 0.29 14.10
N ASP A 956 -61.84 0.76 13.71
CA ASP A 956 -62.35 2.13 13.92
C ASP A 956 -63.00 2.32 15.31
N LEU A 957 -63.08 1.27 16.14
CA LEU A 957 -63.65 1.33 17.50
C LEU A 957 -62.58 1.72 18.54
N ASP A 958 -62.87 2.74 19.35
CA ASP A 958 -62.01 3.26 20.42
C ASP A 958 -61.72 2.24 21.55
N GLU A 959 -60.53 2.38 22.16
CA GLU A 959 -59.86 1.43 23.08
C GLU A 959 -60.61 1.07 24.38
N GLU A 960 -61.71 1.76 24.73
CA GLU A 960 -62.32 1.71 26.07
C GLU A 960 -63.43 0.64 26.29
N GLN A 961 -63.94 -0.02 25.24
CA GLN A 961 -64.94 -1.08 25.43
C GLN A 961 -64.33 -2.49 25.25
N PRO A 962 -64.41 -3.38 26.27
CA PRO A 962 -64.06 -4.78 26.09
C PRO A 962 -64.97 -5.39 25.02
N TRP A 963 -64.38 -6.28 24.23
CA TRP A 963 -64.91 -6.90 23.02
C TRP A 963 -66.15 -7.79 23.26
N SER A 964 -66.76 -7.71 24.45
CA SER A 964 -67.71 -8.66 24.99
C SER A 964 -69.18 -8.24 24.90
N GLU A 965 -69.53 -6.98 24.61
CA GLU A 965 -70.93 -6.53 24.79
C GLU A 965 -71.68 -6.02 23.54
N SER A 966 -71.10 -6.00 22.33
CA SER A 966 -71.83 -5.52 21.15
C SER A 966 -71.52 -6.28 19.85
N GLY A 967 -72.32 -7.29 19.50
CA GLY A 967 -72.53 -7.76 18.11
C GLY A 967 -71.29 -8.19 17.30
N LEU A 968 -70.16 -8.44 17.95
CA LEU A 968 -68.89 -8.87 17.33
C LEU A 968 -68.90 -10.40 17.04
N PRO A 969 -68.19 -10.86 16.00
CA PRO A 969 -68.07 -12.29 15.66
C PRO A 969 -67.32 -13.09 16.74
N ASP A 970 -67.48 -14.42 16.75
CA ASP A 970 -66.77 -15.35 17.64
C ASP A 970 -65.30 -14.99 17.83
N GLY A 971 -64.77 -15.12 19.06
CA GLY A 971 -63.37 -14.80 19.38
C GLY A 971 -62.35 -15.51 18.47
N SER A 972 -62.70 -16.69 17.94
CA SER A 972 -61.91 -17.44 16.97
C SER A 972 -61.77 -16.73 15.61
N VAL A 973 -62.80 -16.03 15.15
CA VAL A 973 -62.80 -15.27 13.88
C VAL A 973 -61.95 -14.02 14.00
N MET A 974 -62.02 -13.34 15.14
CA MET A 974 -61.17 -12.18 15.44
C MET A 974 -59.69 -12.57 15.52
N VAL A 975 -59.38 -13.67 16.19
CA VAL A 975 -58.01 -14.22 16.25
C VAL A 975 -57.53 -14.60 14.85
N ALA A 976 -58.35 -15.27 14.04
CA ALA A 976 -57.98 -15.66 12.67
C ALA A 976 -57.72 -14.45 11.75
N GLY A 977 -58.54 -13.40 11.81
CA GLY A 977 -58.35 -12.17 11.03
C GLY A 977 -57.10 -11.38 11.45
N GLY A 978 -56.90 -11.23 12.77
CA GLY A 978 -55.75 -10.52 13.32
C GLY A 978 -54.42 -11.24 13.08
N THR A 979 -54.38 -12.56 13.28
CA THR A 979 -53.19 -13.39 13.02
C THR A 979 -52.85 -13.46 11.52
N TYR A 980 -53.83 -13.40 10.63
CA TYR A 980 -53.59 -13.26 9.18
C TYR A 980 -52.78 -12.00 8.85
N ILE A 981 -53.19 -10.85 9.40
CA ILE A 981 -52.49 -9.56 9.18
C ILE A 981 -51.09 -9.60 9.78
N ALA A 982 -50.96 -10.15 10.99
CA ALA A 982 -49.68 -10.32 11.65
C ALA A 982 -48.72 -11.18 10.81
N ALA A 983 -49.20 -12.29 10.24
CA ALA A 983 -48.42 -13.17 9.39
C ALA A 983 -47.96 -12.48 8.09
N ARG A 984 -48.83 -11.65 7.47
CA ARG A 984 -48.48 -10.87 6.27
C ARG A 984 -47.43 -9.80 6.55
N VAL A 985 -47.50 -9.14 7.71
CA VAL A 985 -46.49 -8.17 8.16
C VAL A 985 -45.16 -8.87 8.43
N ALA A 986 -45.17 -10.01 9.13
CA ALA A 986 -43.96 -10.77 9.43
C ALA A 986 -43.25 -11.23 8.14
N ASP A 987 -44.03 -11.69 7.14
CA ASP A 987 -43.50 -12.04 5.81
C ASP A 987 -42.90 -10.81 5.08
N TYR A 988 -43.55 -9.65 5.15
CA TYR A 988 -43.00 -8.41 4.58
C TYR A 988 -41.66 -8.01 5.23
N LEU A 989 -41.58 -8.02 6.57
CA LEU A 989 -40.37 -7.65 7.29
C LEU A 989 -39.20 -8.60 7.01
N ARG A 990 -39.44 -9.91 6.98
CA ARG A 990 -38.44 -10.92 6.58
C ARG A 990 -37.94 -10.73 5.14
N GLN A 991 -38.73 -10.09 4.27
CA GLN A 991 -38.31 -9.80 2.90
C GLN A 991 -37.42 -8.54 2.80
N VAL A 992 -37.67 -7.55 3.66
CA VAL A 992 -37.01 -6.23 3.64
C VAL A 992 -35.75 -6.18 4.53
N LEU A 993 -35.79 -6.74 5.75
CA LEU A 993 -34.71 -6.64 6.73
C LEU A 993 -33.37 -7.25 6.25
N PRO A 994 -33.33 -8.37 5.52
CA PRO A 994 -32.07 -8.88 4.96
C PRO A 994 -31.44 -7.95 3.91
N GLN A 995 -32.21 -7.04 3.31
CA GLN A 995 -31.68 -6.03 2.39
C GLN A 995 -30.99 -4.89 3.15
N VAL A 996 -31.45 -4.59 4.38
CA VAL A 996 -30.84 -3.62 5.30
C VAL A 996 -29.46 -4.11 5.74
N SER A 997 -29.34 -5.37 6.15
CA SER A 997 -28.04 -5.96 6.52
C SER A 997 -27.05 -6.00 5.35
N LEU A 998 -27.53 -6.21 4.12
CA LEU A 998 -26.71 -6.18 2.93
C LEU A 998 -26.16 -4.77 2.60
N PHE A 999 -26.92 -3.70 2.88
CA PHE A 999 -26.41 -2.34 2.78
C PHE A 999 -25.31 -2.06 3.82
N ALA A 1000 -25.50 -2.53 5.07
CA ALA A 1000 -24.49 -2.43 6.11
C ALA A 1000 -23.20 -3.17 5.72
N PHE A 1001 -23.31 -4.42 5.27
CA PHE A 1001 -22.19 -5.22 4.79
C PHE A 1001 -21.43 -4.56 3.64
N ALA A 1002 -22.16 -4.06 2.63
CA ALA A 1002 -21.59 -3.36 1.49
C ALA A 1002 -20.77 -2.14 1.95
N ALA A 1003 -21.35 -1.28 2.80
CA ALA A 1003 -20.65 -0.12 3.32
C ALA A 1003 -19.39 -0.49 4.11
N THR A 1004 -19.47 -1.48 5.03
CA THR A 1004 -18.32 -1.89 5.84
C THR A 1004 -17.21 -2.53 5.01
N ALA A 1005 -17.55 -3.39 4.05
CA ALA A 1005 -16.58 -4.00 3.15
C ALA A 1005 -15.91 -2.93 2.28
N GLY A 1006 -16.68 -2.00 1.70
CA GLY A 1006 -16.16 -0.92 0.89
C GLY A 1006 -15.14 -0.05 1.65
N VAL A 1007 -15.48 0.40 2.86
CA VAL A 1007 -14.59 1.24 3.68
C VAL A 1007 -13.32 0.51 4.10
N LEU A 1008 -13.41 -0.78 4.45
CA LEU A 1008 -12.24 -1.60 4.77
C LEU A 1008 -11.30 -1.77 3.57
N MET A 1009 -11.84 -2.03 2.37
CA MET A 1009 -11.01 -2.12 1.17
C MET A 1009 -10.34 -0.78 0.83
N MET A 1010 -11.02 0.34 1.04
CA MET A 1010 -10.41 1.67 0.85
C MET A 1010 -9.32 1.96 1.88
N LEU A 1011 -9.46 1.48 3.11
CA LEU A 1011 -8.39 1.54 4.11
C LEU A 1011 -7.15 0.79 3.64
N PHE A 1012 -7.34 -0.46 3.18
CA PHE A 1012 -6.23 -1.26 2.66
C PHE A 1012 -5.57 -0.58 1.46
N ALA A 1013 -6.35 0.01 0.55
CA ALA A 1013 -5.81 0.76 -0.58
C ALA A 1013 -4.88 1.89 -0.15
N VAL A 1014 -5.30 2.73 0.82
CA VAL A 1014 -4.50 3.86 1.33
C VAL A 1014 -3.26 3.40 2.09
N SER A 1015 -3.35 2.29 2.84
CA SER A 1015 -2.24 1.75 3.64
C SER A 1015 -1.23 0.91 2.86
N SER A 1016 -1.57 0.51 1.63
CA SER A 1016 -0.75 -0.39 0.82
C SER A 1016 0.37 0.28 0.03
N TYR A 1017 0.38 1.62 -0.02
CA TYR A 1017 1.33 2.42 -0.78
C TYR A 1017 1.72 3.68 0.03
N PRO A 1018 3.01 4.10 0.04
CA PRO A 1018 3.49 5.28 0.75
C PRO A 1018 3.04 6.56 0.03
N PHE A 1019 1.75 6.86 0.11
CA PHE A 1019 1.23 8.10 -0.43
C PHE A 1019 1.78 9.29 0.35
N PRO A 1020 2.11 10.41 -0.33
CA PRO A 1020 2.49 11.63 0.37
C PRO A 1020 1.32 12.09 1.25
N ALA A 1021 1.64 12.51 2.48
CA ALA A 1021 0.66 12.88 3.51
C ALA A 1021 -0.36 11.77 3.84
N GLN A 1022 0.09 10.52 3.97
CA GLN A 1022 -0.72 9.36 4.36
C GLN A 1022 -1.62 9.64 5.57
N GLY A 1023 -1.16 10.41 6.57
CA GLY A 1023 -1.97 10.80 7.73
C GLY A 1023 -3.29 11.49 7.37
N ARG A 1024 -3.31 12.39 6.39
CA ARG A 1024 -4.54 13.06 5.92
C ARG A 1024 -5.50 12.08 5.23
N LEU A 1025 -4.95 11.14 4.47
CA LEU A 1025 -5.73 10.10 3.78
C LEU A 1025 -6.38 9.14 4.78
N VAL A 1026 -5.64 8.72 5.80
CA VAL A 1026 -6.14 7.87 6.89
C VAL A 1026 -7.19 8.63 7.71
N LEU A 1027 -6.97 9.92 8.00
CA LEU A 1027 -7.94 10.77 8.71
C LEU A 1027 -9.25 10.95 7.93
N PHE A 1028 -9.18 11.15 6.61
CA PHE A 1028 -10.37 11.18 5.77
C PHE A 1028 -11.13 9.84 5.83
N ASN A 1029 -10.41 8.73 5.81
CA ASN A 1029 -11.04 7.41 5.93
C ASN A 1029 -11.66 7.17 7.31
N TRP A 1030 -11.06 7.68 8.40
CA TRP A 1030 -11.65 7.65 9.75
C TRP A 1030 -13.07 8.24 9.77
N VAL A 1031 -13.31 9.34 9.05
CA VAL A 1031 -14.65 9.95 8.98
C VAL A 1031 -15.67 8.99 8.39
N PHE A 1032 -15.31 8.29 7.30
CA PHE A 1032 -16.20 7.29 6.69
C PHE A 1032 -16.37 6.04 7.56
N VAL A 1033 -15.33 5.61 8.27
CA VAL A 1033 -15.39 4.47 9.20
C VAL A 1033 -16.31 4.80 10.35
N PHE A 1034 -16.12 5.93 11.05
CA PHE A 1034 -16.99 6.33 12.15
C PHE A 1034 -18.43 6.54 11.71
N PHE A 1035 -18.64 7.14 10.53
CA PHE A 1035 -19.99 7.31 9.99
C PHE A 1035 -20.65 5.97 9.65
N THR A 1036 -19.88 5.00 9.12
CA THR A 1036 -20.36 3.64 8.83
C THR A 1036 -20.69 2.87 10.10
N VAL A 1037 -19.77 2.86 11.07
CA VAL A 1037 -19.94 2.19 12.37
C VAL A 1037 -21.11 2.79 13.13
N GLY A 1038 -21.18 4.13 13.22
CA GLY A 1038 -22.27 4.84 13.90
C GLY A 1038 -23.63 4.57 13.25
N THR A 1039 -23.69 4.55 11.91
CA THR A 1039 -24.92 4.22 11.18
C THR A 1039 -25.34 2.77 11.41
N CYS A 1040 -24.41 1.82 11.31
CA CYS A 1040 -24.71 0.39 11.53
C CYS A 1040 -25.15 0.15 12.98
N ALA A 1041 -24.43 0.71 13.96
CA ALA A 1041 -24.81 0.66 15.37
C ALA A 1041 -26.21 1.24 15.59
N PHE A 1042 -26.48 2.44 15.07
CA PHE A 1042 -27.81 3.06 15.16
C PHE A 1042 -28.92 2.15 14.61
N VAL A 1043 -28.72 1.58 13.41
CA VAL A 1043 -29.71 0.69 12.78
C VAL A 1043 -29.92 -0.58 13.59
N TYR A 1044 -28.86 -1.30 13.97
CA TYR A 1044 -28.99 -2.57 14.68
C TYR A 1044 -29.50 -2.41 16.12
N PHE A 1045 -29.07 -1.36 16.85
CA PHE A 1045 -29.60 -1.08 18.19
C PHE A 1045 -31.08 -0.70 18.15
N SER A 1046 -31.46 0.17 17.21
CA SER A 1046 -32.87 0.56 17.08
C SER A 1046 -33.74 -0.59 16.56
N MET A 1047 -33.18 -1.52 15.78
CA MET A 1047 -33.87 -2.73 15.34
C MET A 1047 -34.10 -3.72 16.49
N ASN A 1048 -33.09 -3.96 17.34
CA ASN A 1048 -33.23 -4.85 18.51
C ASN A 1048 -34.21 -4.29 19.55
N ARG A 1049 -34.27 -2.95 19.70
CA ARG A 1049 -35.16 -2.28 20.67
C ARG A 1049 -36.61 -2.14 20.21
N ASP A 1050 -36.94 -2.38 18.94
CA ASP A 1050 -38.28 -2.13 18.41
C ASP A 1050 -39.33 -3.08 19.01
N HIS A 1051 -40.46 -2.53 19.45
CA HIS A 1051 -41.51 -3.29 20.14
C HIS A 1051 -42.20 -4.33 19.23
N VAL A 1052 -42.47 -3.99 17.95
CA VAL A 1052 -43.18 -4.89 17.03
C VAL A 1052 -42.28 -6.03 16.59
N LEU A 1053 -41.00 -5.73 16.29
CA LEU A 1053 -40.01 -6.76 15.99
C LEU A 1053 -39.83 -7.69 17.18
N SER A 1054 -39.73 -7.15 18.40
CA SER A 1054 -39.56 -7.94 19.61
C SER A 1054 -40.75 -8.88 19.90
N LEU A 1055 -41.99 -8.42 19.67
CA LEU A 1055 -43.20 -9.25 19.82
C LEU A 1055 -43.25 -10.38 18.80
N LEU A 1056 -42.78 -10.13 17.57
CA LEU A 1056 -42.73 -11.14 16.51
C LEU A 1056 -41.56 -12.12 16.68
N SER A 1057 -40.43 -11.71 17.27
CA SER A 1057 -39.27 -12.57 17.52
C SER A 1057 -39.31 -13.31 18.85
N GLY A 1058 -40.29 -13.04 19.71
CA GLY A 1058 -40.40 -13.64 21.05
C GLY A 1058 -39.45 -13.04 22.09
N THR A 1059 -38.85 -11.87 21.83
CA THR A 1059 -37.95 -11.20 22.77
C THR A 1059 -38.71 -10.20 23.66
N THR A 1060 -38.12 -9.77 24.78
CA THR A 1060 -38.76 -8.82 25.69
C THR A 1060 -38.87 -7.42 25.07
N PRO A 1061 -40.08 -6.87 24.88
CA PRO A 1061 -40.30 -5.61 24.17
C PRO A 1061 -39.61 -4.42 24.85
N GLY A 1062 -38.88 -3.61 24.06
CA GLY A 1062 -38.21 -2.40 24.52
C GLY A 1062 -36.89 -2.61 25.28
N LYS A 1063 -36.44 -3.86 25.50
CA LYS A 1063 -35.13 -4.20 26.08
C LYS A 1063 -34.18 -4.77 25.03
N ILE A 1064 -32.88 -4.61 25.25
CA ILE A 1064 -31.84 -5.12 24.34
C ILE A 1064 -31.61 -6.60 24.66
N SER A 1065 -31.83 -7.47 23.68
CA SER A 1065 -31.48 -8.89 23.76
C SER A 1065 -30.04 -9.12 23.31
N TRP A 1066 -29.21 -9.71 24.16
CA TRP A 1066 -27.80 -10.02 23.87
C TRP A 1066 -27.67 -11.38 23.19
N ASN A 1067 -28.20 -11.50 21.98
CA ASN A 1067 -28.13 -12.72 21.18
C ASN A 1067 -26.79 -12.82 20.44
N GLY A 1068 -26.30 -14.04 20.19
CA GLY A 1068 -25.04 -14.27 19.46
C GLY A 1068 -25.01 -13.65 18.05
N THR A 1069 -26.16 -13.60 17.37
CA THR A 1069 -26.32 -12.93 16.06
C THR A 1069 -26.13 -11.41 16.14
N PHE A 1070 -26.65 -10.77 17.19
CA PHE A 1070 -26.46 -9.34 17.46
C PHE A 1070 -25.01 -9.02 17.81
N LEU A 1071 -24.37 -9.85 18.65
CA LEU A 1071 -22.94 -9.73 18.98
C LEU A 1071 -22.06 -9.85 17.74
N LEU A 1072 -22.33 -10.83 16.86
CA LEU A 1072 -21.59 -10.99 15.61
C LEU A 1072 -21.72 -9.78 14.68
N GLN A 1073 -22.91 -9.17 14.61
CA GLN A 1073 -23.14 -7.96 13.79
C GLN A 1073 -22.42 -6.73 14.36
N MET A 1074 -22.43 -6.54 15.68
CA MET A 1074 -21.65 -5.47 16.34
C MET A 1074 -20.15 -5.68 16.19
N PHE A 1075 -19.67 -6.91 16.27
CA PHE A 1075 -18.27 -7.21 16.02
C PHE A 1075 -17.88 -6.92 14.56
N THR A 1076 -18.65 -7.45 13.60
CA THR A 1076 -18.36 -7.34 12.16
C THR A 1076 -18.45 -5.92 11.63
N HIS A 1077 -19.49 -5.16 12.03
CA HIS A 1077 -19.75 -3.82 11.49
C HIS A 1077 -19.29 -2.69 12.41
N GLY A 1078 -18.90 -2.99 13.66
CA GLY A 1078 -18.44 -2.01 14.64
C GLY A 1078 -16.96 -2.20 15.00
N VAL A 1079 -16.63 -3.32 15.64
CA VAL A 1079 -15.28 -3.56 16.20
C VAL A 1079 -14.24 -3.75 15.09
N LEU A 1080 -14.52 -4.60 14.10
CA LEU A 1080 -13.57 -4.95 13.04
C LEU A 1080 -13.09 -3.73 12.22
N PRO A 1081 -13.96 -2.81 11.75
CA PRO A 1081 -13.51 -1.59 11.09
C PRO A 1081 -12.63 -0.69 11.96
N ILE A 1082 -12.96 -0.55 13.25
CA ILE A 1082 -12.16 0.28 14.18
C ILE A 1082 -10.79 -0.34 14.39
N LEU A 1083 -10.70 -1.65 14.62
CA LEU A 1083 -9.43 -2.36 14.77
C LEU A 1083 -8.57 -2.25 13.51
N ALA A 1084 -9.18 -2.38 12.33
CA ALA A 1084 -8.45 -2.26 11.06
C ALA A 1084 -7.81 -0.87 10.92
N VAL A 1085 -8.54 0.20 11.23
CA VAL A 1085 -8.00 1.56 11.15
C VAL A 1085 -6.96 1.83 12.23
N LEU A 1086 -7.16 1.33 13.46
CA LEU A 1086 -6.16 1.44 14.52
C LEU A 1086 -4.85 0.74 14.14
N GLY A 1087 -4.93 -0.44 13.53
CA GLY A 1087 -3.76 -1.13 12.98
C GLY A 1087 -3.06 -0.35 11.87
N ALA A 1088 -3.83 0.30 10.99
CA ALA A 1088 -3.27 1.12 9.91
C ALA A 1088 -2.68 2.46 10.40
N ALA A 1089 -3.22 3.05 11.46
CA ALA A 1089 -2.77 4.33 12.01
C ALA A 1089 -1.61 4.19 13.01
N PHE A 1090 -1.51 3.06 13.71
CA PHE A 1090 -0.48 2.81 14.72
C PHE A 1090 0.24 1.47 14.49
N PRO A 1091 0.96 1.30 13.37
CA PRO A 1091 1.56 0.02 12.99
C PRO A 1091 2.53 -0.51 14.05
N THR A 1092 3.32 0.36 14.70
CA THR A 1092 4.30 -0.02 15.73
C THR A 1092 3.64 -0.51 17.03
N LYS A 1093 2.61 0.19 17.53
CA LYS A 1093 1.87 -0.19 18.75
C LYS A 1093 0.97 -1.40 18.52
N PHE A 1094 0.39 -1.52 17.34
CA PHE A 1094 -0.45 -2.66 16.99
C PHE A 1094 0.37 -3.91 16.68
N GLY A 1095 1.61 -3.78 16.19
CA GLY A 1095 2.56 -4.88 16.07
C GLY A 1095 2.88 -5.53 17.44
N LEU A 1096 2.97 -4.72 18.50
CA LEU A 1096 3.09 -5.22 19.87
C LEU A 1096 1.81 -5.92 20.36
N MET A 1097 0.62 -5.39 20.05
CA MET A 1097 -0.64 -6.06 20.34
C MET A 1097 -0.83 -7.35 19.54
N ALA A 1098 -0.40 -7.38 18.27
CA ALA A 1098 -0.46 -8.56 17.41
C ALA A 1098 0.48 -9.64 17.95
N ARG A 1099 1.72 -9.30 18.34
CA ARG A 1099 2.63 -10.21 19.06
C ARG A 1099 2.04 -10.67 20.39
N TRP A 1100 1.32 -9.82 21.10
CA TRP A 1100 0.64 -10.20 22.34
C TRP A 1100 -0.53 -11.17 22.09
N ILE A 1101 -1.33 -10.94 21.05
CA ILE A 1101 -2.43 -11.82 20.61
C ILE A 1101 -1.87 -13.14 20.08
N GLU A 1102 -0.76 -13.12 19.33
CA GLU A 1102 -0.07 -14.30 18.81
C GLU A 1102 0.50 -15.14 19.97
N ASN A 1103 1.08 -14.49 20.99
CA ASN A 1103 1.47 -15.13 22.24
C ASN A 1103 0.27 -15.65 23.06
N LEU A 1104 -0.92 -15.04 22.93
CA LEU A 1104 -2.14 -15.46 23.62
C LEU A 1104 -2.83 -16.66 22.94
N PHE A 1105 -2.71 -16.75 21.61
CA PHE A 1105 -3.32 -17.79 20.79
C PHE A 1105 -2.37 -18.90 20.34
N GLY A 1106 -1.08 -18.81 20.68
CA GLY A 1106 -0.10 -19.89 20.60
C GLY A 1106 -0.03 -20.55 19.23
N ALA A 1107 0.71 -19.94 18.30
CA ALA A 1107 1.24 -20.62 17.11
C ALA A 1107 2.76 -20.69 17.21
#